data_AF-A0A077ZJ79-F1
#
_entry.id   AF-A0A077ZJ79-F1
#
_cell.length_a   1.000
_cell.length_b   1.000
_cell.length_c   1.000
_cell.angle_alpha   90.00
_cell.angle_beta   90.00
_cell.angle_gamma   90.00
#
_symmetry.space_group_name_H-M   'P 1'
#
loop_
_entity.id
_entity.type
_entity.pdbx_description
1 polymer ?
#
loop_
_entity_poly.entity_id
_entity_poly.type
_entity_poly.pdbx_seq_one_letter_code
_entity_poly.pdbx_strand_id
1 'polypeptide(L)'
;MINKRRSKNGEPPLDIAAIPLDDKKSFDMLQRSETTAVFQLESRGMKDLIKRLQPDCFEDMIALVALFRPGPLQSGMVDNFIDRKHGREEISYPDVQWQHESLKPVLEPTYGIILYQEQVMQIAQVLSGYTLGGADMLRRAMGKKKPEEMAKQRSVFAEGAEKNGINAELAMKIFDLVEKFAGYGFNKSHSAAYALVSYQTLWLKAHYPAEFMAAVMTADMDNTEKVVGLVDECWRMGLKILPPDINSGLYHFHVNDDGEIVYGIGAIKGVGEGPIEAIIEARNKGGYFRELFDLCARTDTKKLNRRVLEKLIMSGAFDRLGPHRAALMNSLGDALKAADQHAKAEAIGQADMFGVLAEEPEQIEQSYASCQPWPEQVVLDGERETLGLYLTGHPINQYLKEIERYVGGVRLKDMHPTERGKVITAAGLVVAARVMVTKRGNRIGICTLDDRSGRLEVMLFTDALDKYQQLLEKDRILIVSGQVSFDDFSGGLKMTAREVMDIDEAREKYARGLAISLTDRQIDDQLLNRLRQSLEPHRSGTIPVHLYYQRADARARLRFGATWRVSPSDRLLNDLRGLIGSEQPIAELEAKIDSLTAVSRQDEKLDINIDEEVHRLREKSVELTRKIFADLGAWQIAQLARHPQRPYTLDYVRLAFDEFDELAGDRAYADDKAIVGGIARLDGRPVMIIGHQKGRETKEKIRRNFGMPAPEGYRKALRLMQMAERFKMPIITFIDTPGAYPGVGAEERGQSEAIARNLREMSRLSVPTICTVIGEGGSGGALAIGVGDKVNMLQYSTYSVISPEGCASILWKSADKAPLAAEAMGIIAPRLKELKLIDSIIPEPLGGAHRNPEAMAASLKAQLLADLADLDVLSTEDLKNRRYQRLMSYGYA
;
A
#
# COMPACT_ATOMS: atom_id res chain seq x y z
N MET A 1 18.22 8.63 27.16
CA MET A 1 16.92 9.22 26.75
C MET A 1 16.24 9.90 27.93
N ILE A 2 15.97 9.17 29.04
CA ILE A 2 15.30 9.69 30.25
C ILE A 2 15.93 10.98 30.78
N ASN A 3 17.26 11.03 31.00
CA ASN A 3 17.92 12.22 31.52
C ASN A 3 17.84 13.44 30.59
N LYS A 4 17.71 13.24 29.26
CA LYS A 4 17.48 14.35 28.32
C LYS A 4 16.09 14.95 28.52
N ARG A 5 15.06 14.11 28.69
CA ARG A 5 13.68 14.53 28.98
C ARG A 5 13.59 15.22 30.34
N ARG A 6 14.20 14.65 31.38
CA ARG A 6 14.27 15.26 32.71
C ARG A 6 14.96 16.62 32.68
N SER A 7 16.09 16.74 31.98
CA SER A 7 16.79 18.02 31.82
C SER A 7 15.94 19.07 31.09
N LYS A 8 15.10 18.69 30.12
CA LYS A 8 14.15 19.61 29.47
C LYS A 8 13.05 20.07 30.44
N ASN A 9 12.61 19.20 31.34
CA ASN A 9 11.60 19.51 32.36
C ASN A 9 12.18 20.19 33.62
N GLY A 10 13.50 20.43 33.69
CA GLY A 10 14.16 20.98 34.87
C GLY A 10 14.28 19.99 36.04
N GLU A 11 14.10 18.69 35.79
CA GLU A 11 14.22 17.62 36.79
C GLU A 11 15.67 17.11 36.90
N PRO A 12 16.12 16.71 38.10
CA PRO A 12 17.46 16.14 38.28
C PRO A 12 17.62 14.81 37.51
N PRO A 13 18.84 14.49 37.03
CA PRO A 13 19.13 13.21 36.41
C PRO A 13 18.66 12.05 37.29
N LEU A 14 18.10 11.02 36.66
CA LEU A 14 17.67 9.83 37.38
C LEU A 14 18.89 9.00 37.79
N ASP A 15 18.99 8.73 39.09
CA ASP A 15 19.90 7.73 39.63
C ASP A 15 19.11 6.44 39.91
N ILE A 16 19.44 5.38 39.17
CA ILE A 16 18.77 4.08 39.28
C ILE A 16 19.12 3.34 40.58
N ALA A 17 20.23 3.71 41.25
CA ALA A 17 20.62 3.12 42.53
C ALA A 17 19.80 3.69 43.70
N ALA A 18 19.18 4.87 43.52
CA ALA A 18 18.42 5.58 44.54
C ALA A 18 16.89 5.31 44.48
N ILE A 19 16.44 4.35 43.67
CA ILE A 19 15.02 4.03 43.55
C ILE A 19 14.50 3.34 44.83
N PRO A 20 13.25 3.61 45.25
CA PRO A 20 12.62 2.89 46.36
C PRO A 20 12.43 1.41 45.99
N LEU A 21 12.61 0.49 46.94
CA LEU A 21 12.45 -0.97 46.73
C LEU A 21 11.00 -1.46 46.92
N ASP A 22 10.10 -0.57 47.28
CA ASP A 22 8.68 -0.78 47.60
C ASP A 22 7.75 0.01 46.64
N ASP A 23 8.23 0.38 45.45
CA ASP A 23 7.42 1.11 44.45
C ASP A 23 6.20 0.32 44.00
N LYS A 24 5.02 0.83 44.36
CA LYS A 24 3.72 0.21 44.05
C LYS A 24 3.50 0.00 42.55
N LYS A 25 3.84 0.98 41.70
CA LYS A 25 3.60 0.86 40.25
C LYS A 25 4.39 -0.30 39.63
N SER A 26 5.60 -0.53 40.12
CA SER A 26 6.45 -1.63 39.70
C SER A 26 5.81 -2.99 40.05
N PHE A 27 5.36 -3.17 41.29
CA PHE A 27 4.69 -4.40 41.71
C PHE A 27 3.33 -4.58 41.03
N ASP A 28 2.56 -3.52 40.82
CA ASP A 28 1.29 -3.56 40.07
C ASP A 28 1.52 -4.04 38.61
N MET A 29 2.62 -3.64 37.96
CA MET A 29 2.99 -4.13 36.62
C MET A 29 3.43 -5.59 36.66
N LEU A 30 4.18 -5.99 37.69
CA LEU A 30 4.63 -7.37 37.88
C LEU A 30 3.45 -8.32 38.11
N GLN A 31 2.50 -7.93 38.96
CA GLN A 31 1.27 -8.68 39.26
C GLN A 31 0.40 -8.90 38.02
N ARG A 32 0.36 -7.91 37.11
CA ARG A 32 -0.26 -8.03 35.78
C ARG A 32 0.49 -8.95 34.80
N SER A 33 1.64 -9.49 35.20
CA SER A 33 2.48 -10.38 34.40
C SER A 33 3.01 -9.73 33.11
N GLU A 34 3.19 -8.41 33.13
CA GLU A 34 3.70 -7.61 32.00
C GLU A 34 5.24 -7.61 31.94
N THR A 35 5.85 -8.80 32.07
CA THR A 35 7.30 -8.95 32.25
C THR A 35 8.09 -9.29 30.99
N THR A 36 7.51 -9.14 29.79
CA THR A 36 8.33 -9.15 28.57
C THR A 36 9.38 -8.02 28.66
N ALA A 37 10.62 -8.26 28.21
CA ALA A 37 11.75 -7.33 28.36
C ALA A 37 12.19 -7.02 29.81
N VAL A 38 11.59 -7.63 30.84
CA VAL A 38 12.05 -7.51 32.23
C VAL A 38 13.07 -8.60 32.49
N PHE A 39 14.30 -8.20 32.81
CA PHE A 39 15.46 -9.09 32.88
C PHE A 39 15.19 -10.36 33.73
N GLN A 40 15.53 -11.53 33.18
CA GLN A 40 15.25 -12.88 33.73
C GLN A 40 13.78 -13.30 33.87
N LEU A 41 12.82 -12.37 33.82
CA LEU A 41 11.41 -12.64 34.09
C LEU A 41 10.55 -12.78 32.82
N GLU A 42 11.18 -12.93 31.66
CA GLU A 42 10.54 -12.85 30.35
C GLU A 42 9.88 -14.16 29.90
N SER A 43 10.40 -15.29 30.40
CA SER A 43 9.98 -16.61 29.94
C SER A 43 8.51 -16.87 30.28
N ARG A 44 7.81 -17.59 29.40
CA ARG A 44 6.39 -17.90 29.59
C ARG A 44 6.10 -18.63 30.90
N GLY A 45 6.89 -19.66 31.23
CA GLY A 45 6.73 -20.38 32.49
C GLY A 45 6.96 -19.48 33.72
N MET A 46 7.84 -18.49 33.61
CA MET A 46 8.04 -17.51 34.68
C MET A 46 6.84 -16.55 34.80
N LYS A 47 6.27 -16.11 33.68
CA LYS A 47 5.03 -15.31 33.71
C LYS A 47 3.87 -16.05 34.35
N ASP A 48 3.72 -17.34 34.05
CA ASP A 48 2.71 -18.18 34.68
C ASP A 48 2.95 -18.28 36.19
N LEU A 49 4.22 -18.43 36.60
CA LEU A 49 4.60 -18.43 38.00
C LEU A 49 4.29 -17.09 38.70
N ILE A 50 4.64 -15.97 38.07
CA ILE A 50 4.36 -14.61 38.58
C ILE A 50 2.86 -14.39 38.73
N LYS A 51 2.06 -14.80 37.73
CA LYS A 51 0.61 -14.71 37.76
C LYS A 51 0.02 -15.47 38.94
N ARG A 52 0.56 -16.66 39.24
CA ARG A 52 0.13 -17.49 40.37
C ARG A 52 0.64 -16.98 41.71
N LEU A 53 1.84 -16.42 41.77
CA LEU A 53 2.48 -15.94 43.00
C LEU A 53 1.99 -14.56 43.45
N GLN A 54 1.62 -13.68 42.52
CA GLN A 54 1.29 -12.27 42.79
C GLN A 54 2.34 -11.60 43.70
N PRO A 55 3.59 -11.45 43.23
CA PRO A 55 4.66 -10.83 44.01
C PRO A 55 4.31 -9.38 44.36
N ASP A 56 4.48 -9.02 45.63
CA ASP A 56 4.11 -7.72 46.20
C ASP A 56 5.28 -7.06 46.95
N CYS A 57 6.42 -7.74 47.06
CA CYS A 57 7.64 -7.20 47.67
C CYS A 57 8.92 -7.65 46.94
N PHE A 58 10.04 -6.99 47.25
CA PHE A 58 11.32 -7.29 46.61
C PHE A 58 11.84 -8.70 46.95
N GLU A 59 11.58 -9.21 48.16
CA GLU A 59 11.97 -10.58 48.56
C GLU A 59 11.30 -11.65 47.69
N ASP A 60 10.07 -11.43 47.21
CA ASP A 60 9.43 -12.33 46.25
C ASP A 60 10.19 -12.38 44.92
N MET A 61 10.76 -11.26 44.46
CA MET A 61 11.56 -11.25 43.24
C MET A 61 12.84 -12.07 43.39
N ILE A 62 13.48 -12.00 44.56
CA ILE A 62 14.63 -12.83 44.90
C ILE A 62 14.23 -14.31 44.90
N ALA A 63 13.05 -14.63 45.45
CA ALA A 63 12.53 -15.98 45.52
C ALA A 63 12.15 -16.54 44.14
N LEU A 64 11.53 -15.72 43.26
CA LEU A 64 11.14 -16.11 41.90
C LEU A 64 12.32 -16.66 41.09
N VAL A 65 13.46 -15.96 41.11
CA VAL A 65 14.68 -16.38 40.39
C VAL A 65 15.24 -17.70 40.94
N ALA A 66 15.08 -17.95 42.24
CA ALA A 66 15.49 -19.20 42.88
C ALA A 66 14.54 -20.36 42.58
N LEU A 67 13.23 -20.11 42.61
CA LEU A 67 12.16 -21.10 42.46
C LEU A 67 11.95 -21.56 41.02
N PHE A 68 12.23 -20.72 40.01
CA PHE A 68 12.00 -21.07 38.61
C PHE A 68 13.09 -21.98 38.03
N ARG A 69 13.15 -23.21 38.55
CA ARG A 69 14.11 -24.24 38.16
C ARG A 69 13.43 -25.61 38.18
N PRO A 70 13.87 -26.58 37.34
CA PRO A 70 13.22 -27.89 37.24
C PRO A 70 13.05 -28.62 38.58
N GLY A 71 14.05 -28.54 39.47
CA GLY A 71 14.01 -29.19 40.79
C GLY A 71 12.91 -28.64 41.71
N PRO A 72 12.96 -27.35 42.10
CA PRO A 72 11.91 -26.72 42.91
C PRO A 72 10.50 -26.88 42.33
N LEU A 73 10.32 -26.69 41.02
CA LEU A 73 9.02 -26.85 40.33
C LEU A 73 8.44 -28.27 40.47
N GLN A 74 9.28 -29.31 40.38
CA GLN A 74 8.83 -30.71 40.49
C GLN A 74 8.63 -31.17 41.94
N SER A 75 9.23 -30.47 42.90
CA SER A 75 9.18 -30.85 44.32
C SER A 75 7.90 -30.44 45.05
N GLY A 76 7.03 -29.64 44.42
CA GLY A 76 5.87 -29.01 45.06
C GLY A 76 6.22 -27.81 45.95
N MET A 77 7.51 -27.50 46.16
CA MET A 77 7.97 -26.37 46.97
C MET A 77 7.38 -25.03 46.50
N VAL A 78 7.27 -24.84 45.19
CA VAL A 78 6.72 -23.62 44.59
C VAL A 78 5.25 -23.45 44.95
N ASP A 79 4.48 -24.54 44.94
CA ASP A 79 3.06 -24.51 45.26
C ASP A 79 2.86 -24.17 46.74
N ASN A 80 3.62 -24.81 47.63
CA ASN A 80 3.62 -24.50 49.06
C ASN A 80 4.01 -23.04 49.35
N PHE A 81 5.00 -22.50 48.62
CA PHE A 81 5.41 -21.10 48.76
C PHE A 81 4.25 -20.15 48.44
N ILE A 82 3.54 -20.41 47.33
CA ILE A 82 2.38 -19.60 46.91
C ILE A 82 1.22 -19.77 47.89
N ASP A 83 0.94 -20.99 48.35
CA ASP A 83 -0.18 -21.30 49.24
C ASP A 83 0.00 -20.68 50.63
N ARG A 84 1.21 -20.76 51.18
CA ARG A 84 1.57 -20.11 52.45
C ARG A 84 1.53 -18.59 52.34
N LYS A 85 2.04 -18.03 51.24
CA LYS A 85 1.97 -16.58 50.98
C LYS A 85 0.53 -16.06 50.97
N HIS A 86 -0.36 -16.75 50.26
CA HIS A 86 -1.77 -16.35 50.14
C HIS A 86 -2.64 -16.76 51.35
N GLY A 87 -2.05 -17.38 52.39
CA GLY A 87 -2.77 -17.83 53.57
C GLY A 87 -3.71 -19.03 53.34
N ARG A 88 -3.50 -19.80 52.26
CA ARG A 88 -4.23 -21.04 51.96
C ARG A 88 -3.68 -22.23 52.74
N GLU A 89 -2.42 -22.16 53.16
CA GLU A 89 -1.74 -23.11 54.03
C GLU A 89 -1.18 -22.36 55.25
N GLU A 90 -1.19 -23.00 56.43
CA GLU A 90 -0.62 -22.43 57.65
C GLU A 90 0.90 -22.32 57.56
N ILE A 91 1.44 -21.11 57.81
CA ILE A 91 2.88 -20.88 57.79
C ILE A 91 3.53 -21.63 58.96
N SER A 92 4.29 -22.67 58.64
CA SER A 92 5.05 -23.48 59.60
C SER A 92 6.55 -23.35 59.37
N TYR A 93 7.36 -23.50 60.41
CA TYR A 93 8.81 -23.22 60.36
C TYR A 93 9.71 -24.45 60.62
N PRO A 94 9.96 -25.35 59.65
CA PRO A 94 9.44 -25.39 58.27
C PRO A 94 8.21 -26.29 58.04
N ASP A 95 7.90 -27.18 58.98
CA ASP A 95 6.86 -28.22 58.87
C ASP A 95 5.86 -28.14 60.04
N VAL A 96 4.62 -28.59 59.84
CA VAL A 96 3.54 -28.51 60.83
C VAL A 96 3.92 -29.20 62.15
N GLN A 97 4.58 -30.36 62.06
CA GLN A 97 5.03 -31.13 63.23
C GLN A 97 6.45 -30.74 63.65
N TRP A 98 7.32 -30.53 62.66
CA TRP A 98 8.75 -30.32 62.88
C TRP A 98 9.13 -28.84 62.75
N GLN A 99 8.59 -28.01 63.64
CA GLN A 99 8.89 -26.58 63.69
C GLN A 99 9.43 -26.11 65.03
N HIS A 100 10.19 -25.02 65.00
CA HIS A 100 10.72 -24.37 66.19
C HIS A 100 10.68 -22.85 66.05
N GLU A 101 10.31 -22.14 67.11
CA GLU A 101 10.17 -20.68 67.09
C GLU A 101 11.48 -19.97 66.73
N SER A 102 12.63 -20.56 67.10
CA SER A 102 13.95 -20.00 66.75
C SER A 102 14.22 -19.98 65.24
N LEU A 103 13.48 -20.74 64.43
CA LEU A 103 13.61 -20.72 62.97
C LEU A 103 12.83 -19.60 62.30
N LYS A 104 11.90 -18.97 63.02
CA LYS A 104 11.06 -17.90 62.49
C LYS A 104 11.90 -16.76 61.89
N PRO A 105 12.92 -16.17 62.55
CA PRO A 105 13.70 -15.07 61.97
C PRO A 105 14.45 -15.44 60.68
N VAL A 106 14.77 -16.73 60.49
CA VAL A 106 15.53 -17.23 59.33
C VAL A 106 14.61 -17.52 58.14
N LEU A 107 13.40 -18.02 58.42
CA LEU A 107 12.47 -18.53 57.41
C LEU A 107 11.26 -17.61 57.17
N GLU A 108 11.09 -16.56 57.96
CA GLU A 108 10.04 -15.54 57.77
C GLU A 108 10.07 -14.90 56.38
N PRO A 109 11.24 -14.53 55.78
CA PRO A 109 11.28 -13.96 54.43
C PRO A 109 10.84 -14.92 53.31
N THR A 110 10.70 -16.22 53.60
CA THR A 110 10.33 -17.26 52.63
C THR A 110 9.12 -18.07 53.09
N TYR A 111 8.30 -17.51 53.98
CA TYR A 111 7.06 -18.13 54.47
C TYR A 111 7.26 -19.55 55.02
N GLY A 112 8.37 -19.78 55.74
CA GLY A 112 8.68 -21.08 56.34
C GLY A 112 9.37 -22.08 55.40
N ILE A 113 9.60 -21.75 54.14
CA ILE A 113 10.22 -22.64 53.15
C ILE A 113 11.74 -22.46 53.13
N ILE A 114 12.49 -23.56 53.17
CA ILE A 114 13.95 -23.55 53.06
C ILE A 114 14.33 -23.41 51.58
N LEU A 115 14.64 -22.19 51.14
CA LEU A 115 14.92 -21.87 49.74
C LEU A 115 16.40 -21.55 49.49
N TYR A 116 17.06 -20.89 50.44
CA TYR A 116 18.41 -20.38 50.25
C TYR A 116 19.49 -21.20 50.96
N GLN A 117 20.69 -21.22 50.39
CA GLN A 117 21.87 -21.81 51.02
C GLN A 117 22.24 -21.09 52.31
N GLU A 118 22.06 -19.79 52.34
CA GLU A 118 22.29 -18.93 53.50
C GLU A 118 21.28 -19.25 54.62
N GLN A 119 20.04 -19.63 54.29
CA GLN A 119 19.07 -20.12 55.29
C GLN A 119 19.53 -21.44 55.88
N VAL A 120 20.05 -22.38 55.08
CA VAL A 120 20.64 -23.63 55.60
C VAL A 120 21.77 -23.34 56.59
N MET A 121 22.62 -22.34 56.28
CA MET A 121 23.71 -21.94 57.16
C MET A 121 23.20 -21.30 58.46
N GLN A 122 22.21 -20.41 58.37
CA GLN A 122 21.60 -19.77 59.54
C GLN A 122 20.82 -20.76 60.41
N ILE A 123 20.13 -21.75 59.83
CA ILE A 123 19.48 -22.84 60.58
C ILE A 123 20.51 -23.60 61.41
N ALA A 124 21.65 -23.98 60.82
CA ALA A 124 22.71 -24.68 61.54
C ALA A 124 23.35 -23.82 62.65
N GLN A 125 23.48 -22.51 62.42
CA GLN A 125 23.96 -21.56 63.42
C GLN A 125 22.99 -21.44 64.60
N VAL A 126 21.70 -21.24 64.32
CA VAL A 126 20.68 -20.95 65.34
C VAL A 126 20.24 -22.21 66.09
N LEU A 127 19.99 -23.33 65.40
CA LEU A 127 19.59 -24.57 66.06
C LEU A 127 20.76 -25.25 66.75
N SER A 128 21.93 -25.36 66.09
CA SER A 128 23.00 -26.24 66.54
C SER A 128 24.29 -25.51 66.96
N GLY A 129 24.29 -24.18 66.99
CA GLY A 129 25.44 -23.39 67.46
C GLY A 129 26.66 -23.45 66.54
N TYR A 130 26.49 -23.76 65.26
CA TYR A 130 27.59 -23.76 64.29
C TYR A 130 28.18 -22.35 64.11
N THR A 131 29.49 -22.27 63.87
CA THR A 131 30.07 -21.05 63.32
C THR A 131 29.61 -20.87 61.87
N LEU A 132 29.53 -19.63 61.37
CA LEU A 132 29.15 -19.39 59.96
C LEU A 132 30.05 -20.14 58.96
N GLY A 133 31.35 -20.25 59.26
CA GLY A 133 32.28 -21.06 58.46
C GLY A 133 32.02 -22.57 58.57
N GLY A 134 31.68 -23.07 59.77
CA GLY A 134 31.26 -24.46 59.96
C GLY A 134 29.96 -24.79 59.22
N ALA A 135 29.01 -23.85 59.21
CA ALA A 135 27.75 -23.99 58.51
C ALA A 135 27.93 -24.01 56.97
N ASP A 136 28.88 -23.24 56.44
CA ASP A 136 29.28 -23.33 55.01
C ASP A 136 29.83 -24.72 54.67
N MET A 137 30.64 -25.29 55.57
CA MET A 137 31.17 -26.65 55.44
C MET A 137 30.06 -27.71 55.48
N LEU A 138 29.06 -27.55 56.36
CA LEU A 138 27.86 -28.39 56.38
C LEU A 138 27.13 -28.36 55.03
N ARG A 139 26.88 -27.16 54.50
CA ARG A 139 26.27 -27.00 53.17
C ARG A 139 27.08 -27.69 52.07
N ARG A 140 28.41 -27.57 52.09
CA ARG A 140 29.30 -28.27 51.13
C ARG A 140 29.23 -29.79 51.27
N ALA A 141 29.12 -30.30 52.50
CA ALA A 141 28.96 -31.72 52.77
C ALA A 141 27.63 -32.25 52.21
N MET A 142 26.53 -31.53 52.44
CA MET A 142 25.20 -31.84 51.88
C MET A 142 25.20 -31.85 50.35
N GLY A 143 25.89 -30.91 49.71
CA GLY A 143 26.01 -30.88 48.25
C GLY A 143 26.80 -32.06 47.67
N LYS A 144 27.86 -32.50 48.37
CA LYS A 144 28.70 -33.65 47.94
C LYS A 144 28.08 -35.02 48.28
N LYS A 145 27.14 -35.07 49.22
CA LYS A 145 26.44 -36.30 49.67
C LYS A 145 27.38 -37.45 50.06
N LYS A 146 28.52 -37.13 50.69
CA LYS A 146 29.47 -38.16 51.18
C LYS A 146 28.92 -38.81 52.46
N PRO A 147 28.68 -40.14 52.50
CA PRO A 147 28.03 -40.80 53.64
C PRO A 147 28.72 -40.58 54.99
N GLU A 148 30.06 -40.72 55.03
CA GLU A 148 30.84 -40.57 56.27
C GLU A 148 30.82 -39.13 56.81
N GLU A 149 30.98 -38.14 55.93
CA GLU A 149 30.94 -36.72 56.31
C GLU A 149 29.54 -36.34 56.80
N MET A 150 28.48 -36.83 56.16
CA MET A 150 27.10 -36.56 56.58
C MET A 150 26.81 -37.17 57.96
N ALA A 151 27.30 -38.38 58.24
CA ALA A 151 27.15 -38.99 59.57
C ALA A 151 27.85 -38.15 60.65
N LYS A 152 29.07 -37.67 60.38
CA LYS A 152 29.81 -36.79 61.30
C LYS A 152 29.05 -35.48 61.56
N GLN A 153 28.55 -34.84 60.50
CA GLN A 153 27.79 -33.59 60.62
C GLN A 153 26.45 -33.79 61.35
N ARG A 154 25.78 -34.92 61.15
CA ARG A 154 24.55 -35.29 61.88
C ARG A 154 24.79 -35.34 63.39
N SER A 155 25.87 -35.98 63.85
CA SER A 155 26.21 -36.03 65.28
C SER A 155 26.46 -34.64 65.86
N VAL A 156 27.24 -33.79 65.16
CA VAL A 156 27.52 -32.42 65.61
C VAL A 156 26.25 -31.57 65.63
N PHE A 157 25.34 -31.78 64.69
CA PHE A 157 24.05 -31.06 64.65
C PHE A 157 23.14 -31.45 65.83
N ALA A 158 23.08 -32.73 66.18
CA ALA A 158 22.31 -33.23 67.33
C ALA A 158 22.85 -32.71 68.65
N GLU A 159 24.16 -32.84 68.90
CA GLU A 159 24.80 -32.33 70.13
C GLU A 159 24.64 -30.81 70.27
N GLY A 160 24.71 -30.08 69.15
CA GLY A 160 24.50 -28.64 69.11
C GLY A 160 23.06 -28.26 69.45
N ALA A 161 22.08 -29.02 68.95
CA ALA A 161 20.67 -28.79 69.22
C ALA A 161 20.31 -29.05 70.68
N GLU A 162 20.85 -30.13 71.27
CA GLU A 162 20.68 -30.41 72.70
C GLU A 162 21.27 -29.30 73.58
N LYS A 163 22.44 -28.76 73.23
CA LYS A 163 23.06 -27.63 73.95
C LYS A 163 22.20 -26.35 73.92
N ASN A 164 21.42 -26.17 72.86
CA ASN A 164 20.51 -25.04 72.70
C ASN A 164 19.10 -25.32 73.25
N GLY A 165 18.89 -26.46 73.92
CA GLY A 165 17.61 -26.82 74.54
C GLY A 165 16.54 -27.31 73.56
N ILE A 166 16.92 -27.71 72.35
CA ILE A 166 16.00 -28.23 71.33
C ILE A 166 15.95 -29.75 71.41
N ASN A 167 14.75 -30.32 71.27
CA ASN A 167 14.55 -31.76 71.28
C ASN A 167 15.36 -32.44 70.15
N ALA A 168 16.10 -33.50 70.48
CA ALA A 168 16.98 -34.20 69.53
C ALA A 168 16.20 -34.82 68.35
N GLU A 169 14.99 -35.35 68.57
CA GLU A 169 14.17 -35.91 67.51
C GLU A 169 13.72 -34.82 66.52
N LEU A 170 13.28 -33.67 67.05
CA LEU A 170 12.95 -32.48 66.25
C LEU A 170 14.15 -32.00 65.44
N ALA A 171 15.33 -31.91 66.06
CA ALA A 171 16.56 -31.49 65.40
C ALA A 171 16.94 -32.44 64.25
N MET A 172 16.85 -33.74 64.46
CA MET A 172 17.16 -34.74 63.44
C MET A 172 16.17 -34.72 62.27
N LYS A 173 14.89 -34.50 62.53
CA LYS A 173 13.88 -34.35 61.47
C LYS A 173 14.06 -33.05 60.68
N ILE A 174 14.40 -31.96 61.35
CA ILE A 174 14.76 -30.71 60.66
C ILE A 174 16.02 -30.91 59.83
N PHE A 175 17.02 -31.65 60.33
CA PHE A 175 18.21 -31.98 59.55
C PHE A 175 17.87 -32.76 58.27
N ASP A 176 16.98 -33.74 58.35
CA ASP A 176 16.52 -34.50 57.18
C ASP A 176 15.82 -33.59 56.14
N LEU A 177 15.00 -32.63 56.61
CA LEU A 177 14.36 -31.63 55.74
C LEU A 177 15.39 -30.70 55.10
N VAL A 178 16.34 -30.19 55.89
CA VAL A 178 17.43 -29.34 55.41
C VAL A 178 18.27 -30.08 54.38
N GLU A 179 18.61 -31.36 54.60
CA GLU A 179 19.36 -32.18 53.64
C GLU A 179 18.58 -32.36 52.33
N LYS A 180 17.27 -32.62 52.42
CA LYS A 180 16.39 -32.73 51.24
C LYS A 180 16.36 -31.43 50.43
N PHE A 181 16.23 -30.28 51.10
CA PHE A 181 16.14 -28.97 50.46
C PHE A 181 17.50 -28.40 50.02
N ALA A 182 18.59 -28.76 50.69
CA ALA A 182 19.94 -28.34 50.31
C ALA A 182 20.32 -28.82 48.90
N GLY A 183 19.71 -29.89 48.40
CA GLY A 183 19.85 -30.31 47.00
C GLY A 183 19.30 -29.31 45.97
N TYR A 184 18.38 -28.44 46.38
CA TYR A 184 17.77 -27.40 45.54
C TYR A 184 18.08 -25.97 46.02
N GLY A 185 18.76 -25.84 47.16
CA GLY A 185 19.05 -24.56 47.80
C GLY A 185 19.84 -23.62 46.89
N PHE A 186 19.35 -22.40 46.73
CA PHE A 186 19.95 -21.40 45.86
C PHE A 186 20.78 -20.37 46.63
N ASN A 187 21.78 -19.78 45.99
CA ASN A 187 22.61 -18.75 46.62
C ASN A 187 21.85 -17.42 46.65
N LYS A 188 21.46 -16.94 47.84
CA LYS A 188 20.68 -15.71 48.02
C LYS A 188 21.43 -14.50 47.51
N SER A 189 22.73 -14.39 47.77
CA SER A 189 23.51 -13.20 47.33
C SER A 189 23.51 -13.01 45.81
N HIS A 190 23.65 -14.12 45.06
CA HIS A 190 23.55 -14.11 43.60
C HIS A 190 22.11 -13.83 43.14
N SER A 191 21.11 -14.47 43.74
CA SER A 191 19.70 -14.22 43.41
C SER A 191 19.31 -12.76 43.63
N ALA A 192 19.73 -12.17 44.75
CA ALA A 192 19.41 -10.80 45.14
C ALA A 192 20.05 -9.77 44.19
N ALA A 193 21.31 -9.97 43.80
CA ALA A 193 21.99 -9.09 42.86
C ALA A 193 21.29 -9.07 41.48
N TYR A 194 20.88 -10.24 40.97
CA TYR A 194 20.16 -10.32 39.69
C TYR A 194 18.72 -9.83 39.81
N ALA A 195 18.03 -10.11 40.92
CA ALA A 195 16.70 -9.59 41.20
C ALA A 195 16.67 -8.06 41.30
N LEU A 196 17.75 -7.43 41.79
CA LEU A 196 17.88 -5.98 41.76
C LEU A 196 17.89 -5.44 40.32
N VAL A 197 18.62 -6.07 39.41
CA VAL A 197 18.59 -5.69 37.98
C VAL A 197 17.19 -5.89 37.40
N SER A 198 16.53 -7.02 37.71
CA SER A 198 15.14 -7.26 37.30
C SER A 198 14.21 -6.15 37.81
N TYR A 199 14.34 -5.74 39.08
CA TYR A 199 13.55 -4.66 39.67
C TYR A 199 13.84 -3.31 39.03
N GLN A 200 15.10 -2.99 38.75
CA GLN A 200 15.48 -1.77 38.05
C GLN A 200 14.87 -1.71 36.63
N THR A 201 14.89 -2.82 35.89
CA THR A 201 14.25 -2.89 34.57
C THR A 201 12.73 -2.75 34.64
N LEU A 202 12.10 -3.37 35.64
CA LEU A 202 10.67 -3.25 35.91
C LEU A 202 10.28 -1.81 36.27
N TRP A 203 11.04 -1.16 37.15
CA TRP A 203 10.81 0.22 37.57
C TRP A 203 10.94 1.19 36.39
N LEU A 204 11.98 1.03 35.57
CA LEU A 204 12.16 1.84 34.36
C LEU A 204 10.99 1.65 33.39
N LYS A 205 10.52 0.42 33.21
CA LYS A 205 9.35 0.13 32.37
C LYS A 205 8.06 0.72 32.93
N ALA A 206 7.88 0.73 34.25
CA ALA A 206 6.68 1.25 34.91
C ALA A 206 6.58 2.79 34.88
N HIS A 207 7.71 3.49 35.02
CA HIS A 207 7.74 4.96 35.11
C HIS A 207 8.09 5.65 33.79
N TYR A 208 8.96 5.05 32.97
CA TYR A 208 9.41 5.57 31.68
C TYR A 208 9.25 4.53 30.56
N PRO A 209 8.01 4.09 30.28
CA PRO A 209 7.76 2.98 29.36
C PRO A 209 8.28 3.24 27.95
N ALA A 210 8.14 4.46 27.42
CA ALA A 210 8.58 4.81 26.07
C ALA A 210 10.10 4.73 25.93
N GLU A 211 10.83 5.37 26.85
CA GLU A 211 12.30 5.42 26.82
C GLU A 211 12.93 4.07 27.16
N PHE A 212 12.33 3.31 28.10
CA PHE A 212 12.76 1.96 28.42
C PHE A 212 12.59 1.04 27.20
N MET A 213 11.40 1.05 26.59
CA MET A 213 11.14 0.19 25.46
C MET A 213 11.98 0.55 24.23
N ALA A 214 12.22 1.84 23.98
CA ALA A 214 13.18 2.28 22.97
C ALA A 214 14.61 1.79 23.26
N ALA A 215 15.03 1.74 24.53
CA ALA A 215 16.35 1.23 24.91
C ALA A 215 16.45 -0.30 24.72
N VAL A 216 15.41 -1.06 25.05
CA VAL A 216 15.39 -2.51 24.82
C VAL A 216 15.39 -2.83 23.33
N MET A 217 14.57 -2.14 22.53
CA MET A 217 14.58 -2.31 21.07
C MET A 217 15.93 -1.93 20.45
N THR A 218 16.61 -0.94 21.04
CA THR A 218 17.98 -0.58 20.64
C THR A 218 18.99 -1.69 20.98
N ALA A 219 18.87 -2.34 22.14
CA ALA A 219 19.79 -3.39 22.56
C ALA A 219 19.67 -4.66 21.70
N ASP A 220 18.46 -5.01 21.27
CA ASP A 220 18.18 -6.19 20.44
C ASP A 220 17.93 -5.85 18.96
N MET A 221 18.42 -4.70 18.48
CA MET A 221 18.13 -4.21 17.12
C MET A 221 18.59 -5.14 16.00
N ASP A 222 19.65 -5.91 16.23
CA ASP A 222 20.20 -6.87 15.26
C ASP A 222 19.28 -8.08 15.07
N ASN A 223 18.38 -8.34 16.01
CA ASN A 223 17.46 -9.46 15.99
C ASN A 223 16.04 -8.99 15.68
N THR A 224 15.69 -8.98 14.40
CA THR A 224 14.37 -8.55 13.93
C THR A 224 13.22 -9.31 14.58
N GLU A 225 13.39 -10.61 14.89
CA GLU A 225 12.33 -11.42 15.54
C GLU A 225 12.02 -10.93 16.96
N LYS A 226 13.07 -10.56 17.71
CA LYS A 226 12.89 -9.96 19.04
C LYS A 226 12.26 -8.57 18.94
N VAL A 227 12.72 -7.74 18.00
CA VAL A 227 12.16 -6.40 17.76
C VAL A 227 10.66 -6.50 17.49
N VAL A 228 10.20 -7.45 16.67
CA VAL A 228 8.76 -7.67 16.43
C VAL A 228 8.01 -7.94 17.75
N GLY A 229 8.54 -8.82 18.59
CA GLY A 229 7.93 -9.12 19.90
C GLY A 229 7.88 -7.91 20.85
N LEU A 230 8.87 -7.02 20.78
CA LEU A 230 8.92 -5.78 21.56
C LEU A 230 7.95 -4.72 21.00
N VAL A 231 7.81 -4.63 19.68
CA VAL A 231 6.84 -3.74 19.01
C VAL A 231 5.40 -4.14 19.36
N ASP A 232 5.10 -5.43 19.36
CA ASP A 232 3.80 -5.95 19.81
C ASP A 232 3.51 -5.53 21.26
N GLU A 233 4.53 -5.55 22.12
CA GLU A 233 4.40 -5.07 23.49
C GLU A 233 4.19 -3.55 23.58
N CYS A 234 4.90 -2.76 22.77
CA CYS A 234 4.70 -1.30 22.69
C CYS A 234 3.22 -0.98 22.40
N TRP A 235 2.65 -1.64 21.39
CA TRP A 235 1.25 -1.43 21.01
C TRP A 235 0.28 -1.85 22.11
N ARG A 236 0.55 -2.98 22.79
CA ARG A 236 -0.25 -3.40 23.95
C ARG A 236 -0.19 -2.38 25.10
N MET A 237 0.96 -1.73 25.30
CA MET A 237 1.14 -0.66 26.28
C MET A 237 0.53 0.69 25.83
N GLY A 238 0.01 0.78 24.60
CA GLY A 238 -0.54 2.01 24.03
C GLY A 238 0.52 3.00 23.55
N LEU A 239 1.78 2.57 23.39
CA LEU A 239 2.85 3.39 22.85
C LEU A 239 2.75 3.45 21.32
N LYS A 240 2.91 4.65 20.76
CA LYS A 240 2.92 4.86 19.31
C LYS A 240 4.35 4.74 18.79
N ILE A 241 4.52 3.92 17.75
CA ILE A 241 5.78 3.75 17.03
C ILE A 241 5.63 4.41 15.66
N LEU A 242 6.55 5.31 15.35
CA LEU A 242 6.64 5.97 14.06
C LEU A 242 7.60 5.21 13.14
N PRO A 243 7.36 5.22 11.81
CA PRO A 243 8.31 4.68 10.84
C PRO A 243 9.67 5.40 10.91
N PRO A 244 10.74 4.79 10.38
CA PRO A 244 11.99 5.49 10.18
C PRO A 244 11.74 6.77 9.37
N ASP A 245 12.52 7.82 9.62
CA ASP A 245 12.49 9.06 8.86
C ASP A 245 13.92 9.57 8.73
N ILE A 246 14.36 9.92 7.53
CA ILE A 246 15.74 10.38 7.31
C ILE A 246 16.01 11.72 8.01
N ASN A 247 15.00 12.57 8.13
CA ASN A 247 15.15 13.89 8.73
C ASN A 247 15.22 13.84 10.26
N SER A 248 14.37 13.04 10.91
CA SER A 248 14.34 12.94 12.38
C SER A 248 15.08 11.72 12.94
N GLY A 249 15.22 10.66 12.16
CA GLY A 249 15.78 9.37 12.58
C GLY A 249 17.22 9.43 13.06
N LEU A 250 17.53 8.60 14.05
CA LEU A 250 18.89 8.34 14.53
C LEU A 250 19.25 6.89 14.21
N TYR A 251 20.52 6.53 14.42
CA TYR A 251 20.96 5.14 14.26
C TYR A 251 20.15 4.20 15.17
N HIS A 252 20.07 4.55 16.46
CA HIS A 252 19.27 3.84 17.47
C HIS A 252 17.82 4.34 17.51
N PHE A 253 16.93 3.52 18.09
CA PHE A 253 15.57 3.95 18.40
C PHE A 253 15.63 5.15 19.37
N HIS A 254 14.79 6.14 19.14
CA HIS A 254 14.71 7.31 20.02
C HIS A 254 13.26 7.70 20.27
N VAL A 255 13.05 8.48 21.32
CA VAL A 255 11.72 8.98 21.70
C VAL A 255 11.65 10.46 21.34
N ASN A 256 10.61 10.86 20.61
CA ASN A 256 10.34 12.26 20.30
C ASN A 256 9.79 13.00 21.54
N ASP A 257 9.61 14.32 21.43
CA ASP A 257 9.13 15.11 22.56
C ASP A 257 7.68 14.78 22.95
N ASP A 258 6.90 14.20 22.03
CA ASP A 258 5.52 13.74 22.24
C ASP A 258 5.43 12.37 22.94
N GLY A 259 6.57 11.72 23.21
CA GLY A 259 6.62 10.40 23.86
C GLY A 259 6.38 9.22 22.90
N GLU A 260 6.46 9.45 21.60
CA GLU A 260 6.36 8.43 20.55
C GLU A 260 7.76 7.88 20.22
N ILE A 261 7.84 6.59 19.90
CA ILE A 261 9.10 5.92 19.57
C ILE A 261 9.34 6.02 18.06
N VAL A 262 10.40 6.71 17.65
CA VAL A 262 10.83 6.76 16.26
C VAL A 262 11.76 5.58 15.98
N TYR A 263 11.48 4.86 14.90
CA TYR A 263 12.28 3.72 14.48
C TYR A 263 13.75 4.09 14.25
N GLY A 264 14.67 3.30 14.80
CA GLY A 264 16.09 3.46 14.52
C GLY A 264 16.41 3.05 13.09
N ILE A 265 17.15 3.88 12.35
CA ILE A 265 17.54 3.56 10.96
C ILE A 265 18.48 2.34 10.92
N GLY A 266 19.21 2.08 12.02
CA GLY A 266 20.08 0.90 12.18
C GLY A 266 19.32 -0.43 12.20
N ALA A 267 18.03 -0.43 12.55
CA ALA A 267 17.22 -1.64 12.57
C ALA A 267 16.73 -2.08 11.17
N ILE A 268 16.96 -1.27 10.13
CA ILE A 268 16.49 -1.57 8.77
C ILE A 268 17.37 -2.65 8.15
N LYS A 269 16.77 -3.81 7.85
CA LYS A 269 17.47 -4.98 7.33
C LYS A 269 18.11 -4.68 5.97
N GLY A 270 19.44 -4.70 5.96
CA GLY A 270 20.26 -4.52 4.74
C GLY A 270 20.76 -3.10 4.52
N VAL A 271 20.53 -2.18 5.47
CA VAL A 271 21.24 -0.91 5.56
C VAL A 271 22.39 -1.09 6.56
N GLY A 272 23.63 -0.86 6.12
CA GLY A 272 24.80 -0.95 7.00
C GLY A 272 24.97 0.31 7.86
N GLU A 273 25.81 0.22 8.90
CA GLU A 273 26.15 1.34 9.79
C GLU A 273 26.77 2.54 9.04
N GLY A 274 27.76 2.28 8.17
CA GLY A 274 28.45 3.34 7.41
C GLY A 274 27.53 4.25 6.58
N PRO A 275 26.58 3.70 5.77
CA PRO A 275 25.53 4.49 5.12
C PRO A 275 24.73 5.40 6.06
N ILE A 276 24.40 4.92 7.26
CA ILE A 276 23.55 5.65 8.22
C ILE A 276 24.34 6.80 8.85
N GLU A 277 25.59 6.54 9.25
CA GLU A 277 26.49 7.58 9.74
C GLU A 277 26.67 8.68 8.68
N ALA A 278 26.84 8.31 7.41
CA ALA A 278 26.96 9.27 6.32
C ALA A 278 25.70 10.14 6.15
N ILE A 279 24.51 9.56 6.27
CA ILE A 279 23.24 10.30 6.23
C ILE A 279 23.15 11.28 7.40
N ILE A 280 23.47 10.82 8.62
CA ILE A 280 23.40 11.66 9.82
C ILE A 280 24.44 12.78 9.76
N GLU A 281 25.66 12.50 9.28
CA GLU A 281 26.73 13.49 9.09
C GLU A 281 26.34 14.53 8.05
N ALA A 282 25.81 14.11 6.90
CA ALA A 282 25.31 15.00 5.84
C ALA A 282 24.16 15.89 6.35
N ARG A 283 23.25 15.33 7.16
CA ARG A 283 22.17 16.08 7.81
C ARG A 283 22.71 17.10 8.82
N ASN A 284 23.67 16.71 9.66
CA ASN A 284 24.24 17.61 10.66
C ASN A 284 25.00 18.77 10.01
N LYS A 285 25.59 18.55 8.83
CA LYS A 285 26.30 19.58 8.06
C LYS A 285 25.36 20.47 7.24
N GLY A 286 24.33 19.91 6.60
CA GLY A 286 23.46 20.61 5.65
C GLY A 286 22.07 21.01 6.18
N GLY A 287 21.71 20.60 7.39
CA GLY A 287 20.34 20.69 7.90
C GLY A 287 19.45 19.57 7.37
N TYR A 288 18.14 19.72 7.50
CA TYR A 288 17.18 18.75 6.98
C TYR A 288 17.28 18.61 5.45
N PHE A 289 17.03 17.41 4.95
CA PHE A 289 16.93 17.14 3.53
C PHE A 289 15.57 17.60 3.03
N ARG A 290 15.56 18.37 1.93
CA ARG A 290 14.33 18.92 1.34
C ARG A 290 13.65 17.90 0.44
N GLU A 291 14.45 17.21 -0.37
CA GLU A 291 14.01 16.36 -1.47
C GLU A 291 14.94 15.14 -1.60
N LEU A 292 14.51 14.13 -2.35
CA LEU A 292 15.35 12.96 -2.67
C LEU A 292 16.67 13.36 -3.35
N PHE A 293 16.62 14.31 -4.28
CA PHE A 293 17.80 14.81 -4.97
C PHE A 293 18.79 15.50 -4.01
N ASP A 294 18.28 16.29 -3.06
CA ASP A 294 19.09 16.99 -2.05
C ASP A 294 19.85 15.99 -1.15
N LEU A 295 19.24 14.83 -0.84
CA LEU A 295 19.94 13.75 -0.15
C LEU A 295 21.05 13.15 -1.01
N CYS A 296 20.74 12.81 -2.27
CA CYS A 296 21.68 12.20 -3.19
C CYS A 296 22.86 13.13 -3.51
N ALA A 297 22.64 14.44 -3.59
CA ALA A 297 23.69 15.42 -3.84
C ALA A 297 24.60 15.65 -2.62
N ARG A 298 24.03 15.65 -1.40
CA ARG A 298 24.80 15.88 -0.16
C ARG A 298 25.58 14.66 0.32
N THR A 299 25.19 13.47 -0.12
CA THR A 299 25.77 12.21 0.38
C THR A 299 26.49 11.50 -0.76
N ASP A 300 27.75 11.13 -0.54
CA ASP A 300 28.55 10.41 -1.53
C ASP A 300 27.84 9.12 -1.98
N THR A 301 27.61 9.00 -3.29
CA THR A 301 26.98 7.83 -3.93
C THR A 301 27.77 6.53 -3.70
N LYS A 302 29.07 6.63 -3.35
CA LYS A 302 29.86 5.48 -2.92
C LYS A 302 29.44 4.94 -1.55
N LYS A 303 28.97 5.81 -0.65
CA LYS A 303 28.47 5.41 0.68
C LYS A 303 27.01 4.98 0.60
N LEU A 304 26.18 5.69 -0.17
CA LEU A 304 24.78 5.35 -0.40
C LEU A 304 24.59 4.69 -1.76
N ASN A 305 24.74 3.37 -1.80
CA ASN A 305 24.44 2.61 -3.01
C ASN A 305 22.92 2.54 -3.27
N ARG A 306 22.55 2.25 -4.52
CA ARG A 306 21.15 2.12 -4.95
C ARG A 306 20.36 1.13 -4.07
N ARG A 307 20.95 -0.01 -3.72
CA ARG A 307 20.29 -1.05 -2.91
C ARG A 307 19.91 -0.56 -1.50
N VAL A 308 20.73 0.30 -0.89
CA VAL A 308 20.43 0.93 0.40
C VAL A 308 19.27 1.92 0.26
N LEU A 309 19.29 2.75 -0.78
CA LEU A 309 18.21 3.72 -1.03
C LEU A 309 16.87 3.02 -1.30
N GLU A 310 16.86 1.95 -2.10
CA GLU A 310 15.67 1.13 -2.35
C GLU A 310 15.08 0.59 -1.02
N LYS A 311 15.92 0.07 -0.13
CA LYS A 311 15.50 -0.43 1.19
C LYS A 311 14.97 0.69 2.09
N LEU A 312 15.59 1.86 2.09
CA LEU A 312 15.13 3.02 2.85
C LEU A 312 13.78 3.55 2.34
N ILE A 313 13.52 3.49 1.03
CA ILE A 313 12.20 3.83 0.47
C ILE A 313 11.17 2.77 0.90
N MET A 314 11.51 1.49 0.75
CA MET A 314 10.62 0.38 1.14
C MET A 314 10.29 0.37 2.64
N SER A 315 11.20 0.83 3.49
CA SER A 315 10.98 0.94 4.94
C SER A 315 10.16 2.17 5.36
N GLY A 316 9.88 3.10 4.45
CA GLY A 316 9.18 4.35 4.74
C GLY A 316 10.05 5.51 5.19
N ALA A 317 11.39 5.39 5.13
CA ALA A 317 12.31 6.43 5.58
C ALA A 317 12.21 7.74 4.80
N PHE A 318 11.66 7.67 3.58
CA PHE A 318 11.47 8.79 2.66
C PHE A 318 10.01 9.26 2.53
N ASP A 319 9.07 8.73 3.32
CA ASP A 319 7.63 9.00 3.14
C ASP A 319 7.26 10.49 3.30
N ARG A 320 8.12 11.28 3.97
CA ARG A 320 7.95 12.74 4.12
C ARG A 320 8.56 13.56 2.98
N LEU A 321 9.46 12.97 2.19
CA LEU A 321 10.25 13.66 1.15
C LEU A 321 9.60 13.59 -0.23
N GLY A 322 8.66 12.68 -0.47
CA GLY A 322 7.99 12.54 -1.75
C GLY A 322 6.51 12.22 -1.60
N PRO A 323 5.71 12.40 -2.67
CA PRO A 323 4.26 12.20 -2.60
C PRO A 323 3.87 10.73 -2.38
N HIS A 324 4.65 9.79 -2.94
CA HIS A 324 4.44 8.35 -2.77
C HIS A 324 5.72 7.55 -3.03
N ARG A 325 5.83 6.37 -2.40
CA ARG A 325 7.02 5.49 -2.49
C ARG A 325 7.33 5.04 -3.93
N ALA A 326 6.32 4.87 -4.78
CA ALA A 326 6.51 4.43 -6.15
C ALA A 326 7.23 5.48 -7.00
N ALA A 327 6.86 6.75 -6.84
CA ALA A 327 7.51 7.88 -7.49
C ALA A 327 8.97 8.01 -7.06
N LEU A 328 9.23 7.93 -5.74
CA LEU A 328 10.60 7.94 -5.21
C LEU A 328 11.44 6.78 -5.77
N MET A 329 10.87 5.57 -5.81
CA MET A 329 11.57 4.39 -6.33
C MET A 329 11.92 4.52 -7.82
N ASN A 330 11.03 5.13 -8.61
CA ASN A 330 11.27 5.36 -10.03
C ASN A 330 12.33 6.44 -10.26
N SER A 331 12.24 7.56 -9.53
CA SER A 331 13.16 8.70 -9.69
C SER A 331 14.55 8.47 -9.08
N LEU A 332 14.75 7.41 -8.28
CA LEU A 332 16.06 7.05 -7.73
C LEU A 332 17.17 6.96 -8.80
N GLY A 333 16.86 6.40 -9.97
CA GLY A 333 17.84 6.24 -11.05
C GLY A 333 18.35 7.58 -11.57
N ASP A 334 17.42 8.50 -11.83
CA ASP A 334 17.71 9.80 -12.41
C ASP A 334 18.35 10.74 -11.36
N ALA A 335 17.86 10.70 -10.12
CA ALA A 335 18.42 11.47 -9.01
C ALA A 335 19.88 11.07 -8.70
N LEU A 336 20.21 9.77 -8.71
CA LEU A 336 21.59 9.29 -8.53
C LEU A 336 22.50 9.74 -9.68
N LYS A 337 21.99 9.73 -10.92
CA LYS A 337 22.76 10.14 -12.09
C LYS A 337 23.06 11.64 -12.07
N ALA A 338 22.07 12.46 -11.74
CA ALA A 338 22.24 13.91 -11.61
C ALA A 338 23.18 14.26 -10.44
N ALA A 339 23.12 13.53 -9.32
CA ALA A 339 24.06 13.71 -8.20
C ALA A 339 25.51 13.35 -8.57
N ASP A 340 25.74 12.24 -9.29
CA ASP A 340 27.07 11.85 -9.78
C ASP A 340 27.63 12.86 -10.78
N GLN A 341 26.77 13.42 -11.65
CA GLN A 341 27.17 14.50 -12.55
C GLN A 341 27.55 15.78 -11.80
N HIS A 342 26.77 16.17 -10.78
CA HIS A 342 27.09 17.32 -9.93
C HIS A 342 28.43 17.13 -9.20
N ALA A 343 28.67 15.95 -8.62
CA ALA A 343 29.93 15.63 -7.95
C ALA A 343 31.14 15.67 -8.92
N LYS A 344 30.96 15.22 -10.16
CA LYS A 344 31.99 15.31 -11.22
C LYS A 344 32.27 16.76 -11.60
N ALA A 345 31.24 17.59 -11.77
CA ALA A 345 31.39 19.00 -12.09
C ALA A 345 32.17 19.76 -10.98
N GLU A 346 31.83 19.49 -9.72
CA GLU A 346 32.51 20.08 -8.57
C GLU A 346 33.98 19.63 -8.48
N ALA A 347 34.27 18.34 -8.71
CA ALA A 347 35.63 17.80 -8.67
C ALA A 347 36.54 18.34 -9.78
N ILE A 348 35.98 18.69 -10.94
CA ILE A 348 36.74 19.26 -12.07
C ILE A 348 37.02 20.76 -11.84
N GLY A 349 36.39 21.40 -10.84
CA GLY A 349 36.53 22.84 -10.59
C GLY A 349 35.94 23.70 -11.71
N GLN A 350 35.19 23.08 -12.62
CA GLN A 350 34.55 23.73 -13.75
C GLN A 350 33.12 24.02 -13.34
N ALA A 351 32.87 25.25 -12.90
CA ALA A 351 31.53 25.82 -12.93
C ALA A 351 31.14 25.82 -14.42
N ASP A 352 30.34 24.85 -14.82
CA ASP A 352 30.02 24.63 -16.22
C ASP A 352 29.23 25.83 -16.75
N MET A 353 29.92 26.78 -17.41
CA MET A 353 29.31 27.95 -18.03
C MET A 353 28.31 27.59 -19.13
N PHE A 354 28.26 26.30 -19.55
CA PHE A 354 27.36 25.78 -20.56
C PHE A 354 26.41 24.69 -20.05
N GLY A 355 26.31 24.51 -18.71
CA GLY A 355 25.40 23.60 -17.99
C GLY A 355 24.62 22.64 -18.87
N VAL A 356 25.31 21.64 -19.42
CA VAL A 356 24.75 20.73 -20.42
C VAL A 356 23.66 19.88 -19.75
N LEU A 357 22.40 20.23 -20.01
CA LEU A 357 21.22 19.35 -19.91
C LEU A 357 21.14 18.53 -18.60
N ALA A 358 21.49 19.13 -17.47
CA ALA A 358 20.97 18.63 -16.20
C ALA A 358 19.48 18.99 -16.22
N GLU A 359 18.63 17.97 -16.20
CA GLU A 359 17.21 18.15 -15.98
C GLU A 359 17.07 19.06 -14.76
N GLU A 360 16.48 20.26 -14.95
CA GLU A 360 16.34 21.20 -13.84
C GLU A 360 15.66 20.48 -12.67
N PRO A 361 15.90 20.88 -11.40
CA PRO A 361 15.22 20.29 -10.25
C PRO A 361 13.70 20.17 -10.46
N GLU A 362 13.13 21.11 -11.22
CA GLU A 362 11.73 21.15 -11.66
C GLU A 362 11.33 19.97 -12.58
N GLN A 363 12.22 19.45 -13.43
CA GLN A 363 11.95 18.26 -14.26
C GLN A 363 11.94 16.97 -13.43
N ILE A 364 12.74 16.87 -12.36
CA ILE A 364 12.65 15.75 -11.42
C ILE A 364 11.32 15.83 -10.65
N GLU A 365 10.87 17.02 -10.27
CA GLU A 365 9.54 17.20 -9.68
C GLU A 365 8.42 16.75 -10.63
N GLN A 366 8.54 17.08 -11.93
CA GLN A 366 7.61 16.61 -12.95
C GLN A 366 7.65 15.08 -13.13
N SER A 367 8.80 14.43 -12.91
CA SER A 367 8.91 12.97 -12.99
C SER A 367 8.07 12.26 -11.91
N TYR A 368 7.93 12.84 -10.71
CA TYR A 368 7.12 12.26 -9.64
C TYR A 368 5.63 12.15 -10.02
N ALA A 369 5.12 13.07 -10.85
CA ALA A 369 3.70 13.17 -11.17
C ALA A 369 3.18 12.06 -12.10
N SER A 370 4.08 11.38 -12.84
CA SER A 370 3.68 10.40 -13.85
C SER A 370 3.45 8.97 -13.31
N CYS A 371 3.87 8.68 -12.07
CA CYS A 371 3.86 7.32 -11.55
C CYS A 371 2.63 7.03 -10.68
N GLN A 372 1.96 5.90 -10.93
CA GLN A 372 0.83 5.42 -10.13
C GLN A 372 1.32 5.02 -8.71
N PRO A 373 0.64 5.42 -7.63
CA PRO A 373 0.95 4.95 -6.28
C PRO A 373 0.90 3.42 -6.17
N TRP A 374 1.80 2.84 -5.36
CA TRP A 374 1.76 1.41 -5.09
C TRP A 374 0.48 1.00 -4.33
N PRO A 375 -0.08 -0.19 -4.62
CA PRO A 375 -1.12 -0.78 -3.77
C PRO A 375 -0.63 -0.96 -2.32
N GLU A 376 -1.53 -0.84 -1.35
CA GLU A 376 -1.21 -0.97 0.09
C GLU A 376 -0.46 -2.29 0.39
N GLN A 377 -0.84 -3.39 -0.28
CA GLN A 377 -0.18 -4.69 -0.17
C GLN A 377 1.34 -4.61 -0.45
N VAL A 378 1.72 -3.95 -1.55
CA VAL A 378 3.12 -3.83 -1.97
C VAL A 378 3.92 -2.99 -0.97
N VAL A 379 3.31 -1.92 -0.45
CA VAL A 379 3.91 -1.07 0.58
C VAL A 379 4.18 -1.87 1.84
N LEU A 380 3.16 -2.59 2.32
CA LEU A 380 3.22 -3.40 3.53
C LEU A 380 4.22 -4.55 3.41
N ASP A 381 4.25 -5.23 2.26
CA ASP A 381 5.21 -6.31 2.01
C ASP A 381 6.65 -5.78 1.98
N GLY A 382 6.85 -4.58 1.45
CA GLY A 382 8.13 -3.87 1.52
C GLY A 382 8.55 -3.52 2.95
N GLU A 383 7.61 -3.10 3.80
CA GLU A 383 7.88 -2.86 5.23
C GLU A 383 8.27 -4.14 5.95
N ARG A 384 7.57 -5.25 5.68
CA ARG A 384 7.92 -6.54 6.29
C ARG A 384 9.27 -7.05 5.83
N GLU A 385 9.62 -6.89 4.56
CA GLU A 385 10.94 -7.32 4.06
C GLU A 385 12.09 -6.53 4.72
N THR A 386 11.86 -5.23 4.96
CA THR A 386 12.89 -4.30 5.46
C THR A 386 12.94 -4.18 6.97
N LEU A 387 11.80 -4.11 7.65
CA LEU A 387 11.69 -3.95 9.11
C LEU A 387 11.41 -5.28 9.82
N GLY A 388 10.95 -6.31 9.10
CA GLY A 388 10.54 -7.60 9.68
C GLY A 388 9.08 -7.64 10.15
N LEU A 389 8.35 -6.52 10.11
CA LEU A 389 6.97 -6.39 10.57
C LEU A 389 6.18 -5.39 9.70
N TYR A 390 4.85 -5.46 9.78
CA TYR A 390 3.94 -4.49 9.15
C TYR A 390 3.71 -3.30 10.10
N LEU A 391 4.25 -2.12 9.80
CA LEU A 391 4.32 -1.00 10.75
C LEU A 391 3.20 0.03 10.52
N THR A 392 3.05 0.51 9.28
CA THR A 392 2.09 1.58 8.94
C THR A 392 0.66 1.07 8.82
N GLY A 393 0.48 -0.22 8.54
CA GLY A 393 -0.81 -0.88 8.40
C GLY A 393 -0.72 -2.38 8.66
N HIS A 394 -1.74 -3.10 8.23
CA HIS A 394 -1.77 -4.55 8.28
C HIS A 394 -2.50 -5.05 7.03
N PRO A 395 -2.06 -6.14 6.35
CA PRO A 395 -2.69 -6.61 5.12
C PRO A 395 -4.19 -6.92 5.26
N ILE A 396 -4.67 -7.16 6.49
CA ILE A 396 -6.09 -7.35 6.77
C ILE A 396 -6.93 -6.08 6.64
N ASN A 397 -6.33 -4.88 6.75
CA ASN A 397 -7.02 -3.60 6.79
C ASN A 397 -7.93 -3.40 5.57
N GLN A 398 -7.43 -3.76 4.38
CA GLN A 398 -8.16 -3.65 3.12
C GLN A 398 -9.44 -4.51 3.07
N TYR A 399 -9.50 -5.56 3.90
CA TYR A 399 -10.64 -6.49 3.98
C TYR A 399 -11.50 -6.29 5.22
N LEU A 400 -11.16 -5.39 6.15
CA LEU A 400 -11.90 -5.24 7.41
C LEU A 400 -13.41 -5.04 7.21
N LYS A 401 -13.81 -4.19 6.25
CA LYS A 401 -15.22 -3.95 5.91
C LYS A 401 -15.95 -5.19 5.37
N GLU A 402 -15.20 -6.08 4.73
CA GLU A 402 -15.71 -7.32 4.15
C GLU A 402 -15.77 -8.42 5.23
N ILE A 403 -14.70 -8.55 6.01
CA ILE A 403 -14.57 -9.47 7.15
C ILE A 403 -15.63 -9.19 8.23
N GLU A 404 -15.95 -7.92 8.51
CA GLU A 404 -17.02 -7.56 9.45
C GLU A 404 -18.36 -8.24 9.12
N ARG A 405 -18.65 -8.45 7.83
CA ARG A 405 -19.88 -9.11 7.37
C ARG A 405 -19.84 -10.62 7.58
N TYR A 406 -18.65 -11.22 7.62
CA TYR A 406 -18.46 -12.66 7.78
C TYR A 406 -18.32 -13.08 9.24
N VAL A 407 -17.61 -12.26 10.02
CA VAL A 407 -17.22 -12.54 11.41
C VAL A 407 -18.20 -11.93 12.42
N GLY A 408 -19.16 -11.13 11.96
CA GLY A 408 -20.12 -10.46 12.86
C GLY A 408 -19.48 -9.39 13.74
N GLY A 409 -18.30 -8.87 13.35
CA GLY A 409 -17.61 -7.76 14.01
C GLY A 409 -16.71 -8.12 15.20
N VAL A 410 -16.50 -9.41 15.52
CA VAL A 410 -15.61 -9.80 16.62
C VAL A 410 -14.14 -9.74 16.18
N ARG A 411 -13.33 -8.91 16.84
CA ARG A 411 -11.87 -8.89 16.68
C ARG A 411 -11.21 -9.94 17.58
N LEU A 412 -10.00 -10.38 17.24
CA LEU A 412 -9.27 -11.40 18.01
C LEU A 412 -9.07 -11.00 19.47
N LYS A 413 -8.82 -9.71 19.75
CA LYS A 413 -8.72 -9.18 21.13
C LYS A 413 -10.02 -9.30 21.95
N ASP A 414 -11.17 -9.30 21.29
CA ASP A 414 -12.50 -9.28 21.91
C ASP A 414 -13.13 -10.69 21.96
N MET A 415 -12.37 -11.71 21.55
CA MET A 415 -12.82 -13.10 21.58
C MET A 415 -12.90 -13.63 23.01
N HIS A 416 -13.99 -14.30 23.32
CA HIS A 416 -14.21 -14.95 24.60
C HIS A 416 -14.30 -16.47 24.42
N PRO A 417 -13.95 -17.27 25.44
CA PRO A 417 -14.16 -18.72 25.41
C PRO A 417 -15.62 -19.07 25.10
N THR A 418 -15.82 -19.95 24.14
CA THR A 418 -17.16 -20.39 23.71
C THR A 418 -17.63 -21.58 24.54
N GLU A 419 -18.92 -21.64 24.86
CA GLU A 419 -19.54 -22.84 25.44
C GLU A 419 -19.39 -24.06 24.53
N ARG A 420 -19.37 -25.26 25.12
CA ARG A 420 -19.29 -26.52 24.36
C ARG A 420 -20.44 -26.58 23.34
N GLY A 421 -20.09 -26.63 22.05
CA GLY A 421 -21.05 -26.73 20.94
C GLY A 421 -21.23 -25.45 20.15
N LYS A 422 -20.91 -24.27 20.71
CA LYS A 422 -21.01 -23.00 20.01
C LYS A 422 -19.79 -22.78 19.12
N VAL A 423 -20.01 -22.44 17.86
CA VAL A 423 -18.95 -22.15 16.88
C VAL A 423 -18.86 -20.64 16.71
N ILE A 424 -17.65 -20.12 16.73
CA ILE A 424 -17.34 -18.72 16.41
C ILE A 424 -16.43 -18.70 15.18
N THR A 425 -16.55 -17.64 14.39
CA THR A 425 -15.71 -17.41 13.22
C THR A 425 -14.65 -16.38 13.59
N ALA A 426 -13.40 -16.63 13.19
CA ALA A 426 -12.29 -15.70 13.33
C ALA A 426 -11.66 -15.49 11.94
N ALA A 427 -11.20 -14.28 11.66
CA ALA A 427 -10.45 -13.99 10.44
C ALA A 427 -9.11 -13.35 10.79
N GLY A 428 -8.06 -13.74 10.08
CA GLY A 428 -6.72 -13.23 10.31
C GLY A 428 -5.76 -13.59 9.19
N LEU A 429 -4.64 -12.89 9.15
CA LEU A 429 -3.48 -13.22 8.34
C LEU A 429 -2.70 -14.36 9.00
N VAL A 430 -2.30 -15.37 8.22
CA VAL A 430 -1.46 -16.46 8.71
C VAL A 430 -0.01 -16.00 8.82
N VAL A 431 0.46 -15.77 10.04
CA VAL A 431 1.86 -15.37 10.31
C VAL A 431 2.79 -16.58 10.34
N ALA A 432 2.31 -17.69 10.93
CA ALA A 432 3.05 -18.93 11.05
C ALA A 432 2.11 -20.13 10.88
N ALA A 433 2.62 -21.18 10.24
CA ALA A 433 1.96 -22.47 10.11
C ALA A 433 3.00 -23.57 10.31
N ARG A 434 2.67 -24.57 11.14
CA ARG A 434 3.51 -25.75 11.36
C ARG A 434 2.65 -27.01 11.43
N VAL A 435 3.20 -28.11 10.95
CA VAL A 435 2.60 -29.44 11.10
C VAL A 435 3.45 -30.23 12.09
N MET A 436 2.82 -30.74 13.14
CA MET A 436 3.48 -31.54 14.18
C MET A 436 2.86 -32.94 14.23
N VAL A 437 3.70 -33.93 14.57
CA VAL A 437 3.24 -35.30 14.84
C VAL A 437 3.13 -35.46 16.35
N THR A 438 1.94 -35.84 16.83
CA THR A 438 1.71 -36.11 18.25
C THR A 438 2.39 -37.41 18.69
N LYS A 439 2.59 -37.61 20.00
CA LYS A 439 3.15 -38.86 20.55
C LYS A 439 2.35 -40.13 20.17
N ARG A 440 1.09 -39.99 19.75
CA ARG A 440 0.21 -41.08 19.30
C ARG A 440 0.27 -41.33 17.78
N GLY A 441 1.12 -40.61 17.04
CA GLY A 441 1.28 -40.72 15.59
C GLY A 441 0.34 -39.84 14.76
N ASN A 442 -0.66 -39.19 15.37
CA ASN A 442 -1.59 -38.31 14.64
C ASN A 442 -0.92 -36.98 14.27
N ARG A 443 -1.18 -36.49 13.06
CA ARG A 443 -0.71 -35.17 12.58
C ARG A 443 -1.66 -34.07 13.04
N ILE A 444 -1.10 -32.97 13.55
CA ILE A 444 -1.82 -31.76 13.91
C ILE A 444 -1.22 -30.55 13.18
N GLY A 445 -2.06 -29.69 12.64
CA GLY A 445 -1.66 -28.38 12.12
C GLY A 445 -1.84 -27.32 13.19
N ILE A 446 -0.86 -26.44 13.34
CA ILE A 446 -0.97 -25.25 14.19
C ILE A 446 -0.71 -24.05 13.30
N CYS A 447 -1.68 -23.15 13.19
CA CYS A 447 -1.49 -21.86 12.54
C CYS A 447 -1.78 -20.70 13.51
N THR A 448 -1.08 -19.59 13.31
CA THR A 448 -1.27 -18.37 14.10
C THR A 448 -1.91 -17.32 13.21
N LEU A 449 -3.14 -16.95 13.57
CA LEU A 449 -3.89 -15.87 12.91
C LEU A 449 -3.61 -14.54 13.60
N ASP A 450 -3.39 -13.50 12.80
CA ASP A 450 -3.17 -12.13 13.27
C ASP A 450 -4.14 -11.17 12.58
N ASP A 451 -4.80 -10.32 13.36
CA ASP A 451 -5.76 -9.31 12.87
C ASP A 451 -5.36 -7.88 13.25
N ARG A 452 -4.08 -7.65 13.60
CA ARG A 452 -3.53 -6.40 14.20
C ARG A 452 -3.98 -6.15 15.65
N SER A 453 -5.13 -6.69 16.06
CA SER A 453 -5.64 -6.49 17.43
C SER A 453 -5.09 -7.54 18.40
N GLY A 454 -4.79 -8.73 17.91
CA GLY A 454 -4.17 -9.79 18.67
C GLY A 454 -3.78 -10.97 17.79
N ARG A 455 -3.20 -11.99 18.41
CA ARG A 455 -2.87 -13.26 17.76
C ARG A 455 -3.68 -14.39 18.37
N LEU A 456 -4.18 -15.30 17.53
CA LEU A 456 -4.92 -16.48 17.94
C LEU A 456 -4.24 -17.74 17.40
N GLU A 457 -3.92 -18.70 18.29
CA GLU A 457 -3.47 -20.02 17.87
C GLU A 457 -4.66 -20.88 17.47
N VAL A 458 -4.65 -21.35 16.22
CA VAL A 458 -5.66 -22.22 15.65
C VAL A 458 -5.05 -23.62 15.45
N MET A 459 -5.72 -24.63 16.00
CA MET A 459 -5.34 -26.04 15.89
C MET A 459 -6.26 -26.77 14.92
N LEU A 460 -5.65 -27.49 13.97
CA LEU A 460 -6.31 -28.39 13.03
C LEU A 460 -5.97 -29.84 13.38
N PHE A 461 -6.99 -30.64 13.71
CA PHE A 461 -6.85 -32.09 13.89
C PHE A 461 -6.81 -32.81 12.53
N THR A 462 -6.43 -34.09 12.52
CA THR A 462 -6.15 -34.89 11.31
C THR A 462 -7.17 -34.69 10.19
N ASP A 463 -8.47 -34.82 10.46
CA ASP A 463 -9.52 -34.69 9.43
C ASP A 463 -9.57 -33.30 8.78
N ALA A 464 -9.41 -32.25 9.59
CA ALA A 464 -9.38 -30.87 9.09
C ALA A 464 -8.05 -30.54 8.41
N LEU A 465 -6.94 -31.09 8.92
CA LEU A 465 -5.62 -30.91 8.34
C LEU A 465 -5.56 -31.54 6.95
N ASP A 466 -5.98 -32.79 6.79
CA ASP A 466 -5.93 -33.50 5.50
C ASP A 466 -6.78 -32.79 4.43
N LYS A 467 -7.87 -32.13 4.85
CA LYS A 467 -8.74 -31.36 3.95
C LYS A 467 -8.19 -29.97 3.60
N TYR A 468 -7.65 -29.24 4.58
CA TYR A 468 -7.30 -27.81 4.43
C TYR A 468 -5.79 -27.53 4.46
N GLN A 469 -4.92 -28.55 4.36
CA GLN A 469 -3.47 -28.39 4.43
C GLN A 469 -2.93 -27.36 3.43
N GLN A 470 -3.51 -27.31 2.23
CA GLN A 470 -3.11 -26.38 1.16
C GLN A 470 -3.45 -24.92 1.47
N LEU A 471 -4.40 -24.66 2.38
CA LEU A 471 -4.75 -23.29 2.78
C LEU A 471 -3.81 -22.75 3.86
N LEU A 472 -3.06 -23.60 4.56
CA LEU A 472 -2.16 -23.24 5.65
C LEU A 472 -0.81 -22.73 5.13
N GLU A 473 -0.85 -21.74 4.26
CA GLU A 473 0.33 -21.03 3.77
C GLU A 473 0.50 -19.72 4.53
N LYS A 474 1.75 -19.27 4.67
CA LYS A 474 2.03 -17.94 5.22
C LYS A 474 1.44 -16.89 4.30
N ASP A 475 0.98 -15.79 4.88
CA ASP A 475 0.56 -14.56 4.19
C ASP A 475 -0.79 -14.67 3.47
N ARG A 476 -1.51 -15.78 3.68
CA ARG A 476 -2.91 -15.91 3.30
C ARG A 476 -3.83 -15.41 4.41
N ILE A 477 -4.94 -14.82 4.02
CA ILE A 477 -6.02 -14.46 4.94
C ILE A 477 -6.98 -15.64 4.99
N LEU A 478 -7.14 -16.18 6.20
CA LEU A 478 -8.02 -17.30 6.45
C LEU A 478 -9.17 -16.86 7.33
N ILE A 479 -10.35 -17.40 7.03
CA ILE A 479 -11.54 -17.33 7.85
C ILE A 479 -11.77 -18.72 8.43
N VAL A 480 -11.60 -18.84 9.74
CA VAL A 480 -11.69 -20.11 10.46
C VAL A 480 -12.94 -20.11 11.31
N SER A 481 -13.76 -21.14 11.16
CA SER A 481 -14.91 -21.41 12.04
C SER A 481 -14.56 -22.55 12.98
N GLY A 482 -14.72 -22.33 14.29
CA GLY A 482 -14.21 -23.24 15.30
C GLY A 482 -14.71 -22.95 16.71
N GLN A 483 -14.28 -23.79 17.64
CA GLN A 483 -14.56 -23.62 19.07
C GLN A 483 -13.36 -22.96 19.72
N VAL A 484 -13.58 -21.90 20.50
CA VAL A 484 -12.52 -21.20 21.24
C VAL A 484 -12.54 -21.68 22.68
N SER A 485 -11.41 -22.20 23.12
CA SER A 485 -11.14 -22.61 24.49
C SER A 485 -10.04 -21.73 25.08
N PHE A 486 -10.16 -21.40 26.35
CA PHE A 486 -9.04 -20.80 27.07
C PHE A 486 -7.99 -21.88 27.33
N ASP A 487 -6.74 -21.61 26.94
CA ASP A 487 -5.63 -22.49 27.26
C ASP A 487 -4.93 -21.96 28.50
N ASP A 488 -5.25 -22.57 29.65
CA ASP A 488 -4.65 -22.23 30.94
C ASP A 488 -3.11 -22.25 30.89
N PHE A 489 -2.54 -23.05 29.98
CA PHE A 489 -1.10 -23.19 29.82
C PHE A 489 -0.44 -22.05 29.03
N SER A 490 -1.14 -21.34 28.13
CA SER A 490 -0.59 -20.20 27.37
C SER A 490 -1.03 -18.84 27.87
N GLY A 491 -2.06 -18.80 28.72
CA GLY A 491 -2.76 -17.56 29.03
C GLY A 491 -3.39 -16.92 27.78
N GLY A 492 -3.45 -17.67 26.67
CA GLY A 492 -3.97 -17.24 25.39
C GLY A 492 -5.20 -18.06 24.99
N LEU A 493 -5.95 -17.54 24.04
CA LEU A 493 -7.08 -18.23 23.46
C LEU A 493 -6.55 -19.24 22.44
N LYS A 494 -7.08 -20.47 22.48
CA LYS A 494 -6.85 -21.48 21.44
C LYS A 494 -8.16 -21.78 20.74
N MET A 495 -8.10 -21.87 19.42
CA MET A 495 -9.25 -22.21 18.60
C MET A 495 -9.05 -23.57 17.95
N THR A 496 -10.03 -24.46 18.10
CA THR A 496 -10.07 -25.71 17.34
C THR A 496 -10.87 -25.48 16.05
N ALA A 497 -10.20 -25.54 14.91
CA ALA A 497 -10.82 -25.32 13.61
C ALA A 497 -11.71 -26.50 13.20
N ARG A 498 -12.93 -26.20 12.75
CA ARG A 498 -13.83 -27.17 12.08
C ARG A 498 -13.88 -26.93 10.58
N GLU A 499 -13.93 -25.67 10.18
CA GLU A 499 -13.98 -25.23 8.80
C GLU A 499 -12.97 -24.10 8.62
N VAL A 500 -12.18 -24.17 7.55
CA VAL A 500 -11.24 -23.13 7.14
C VAL A 500 -11.60 -22.76 5.73
N MET A 501 -11.71 -21.46 5.47
CA MET A 501 -11.96 -20.90 4.14
C MET A 501 -10.92 -19.82 3.89
N ASP A 502 -10.49 -19.67 2.63
CA ASP A 502 -9.77 -18.47 2.22
C ASP A 502 -10.76 -17.32 1.93
N ILE A 503 -10.22 -16.15 1.58
CA ILE A 503 -11.05 -14.97 1.28
C ILE A 503 -11.91 -15.18 0.03
N ASP A 504 -11.43 -15.94 -0.96
CA ASP A 504 -12.14 -16.18 -2.22
C ASP A 504 -13.31 -17.14 -2.00
N GLU A 505 -13.10 -18.23 -1.27
CA GLU A 505 -14.14 -19.17 -0.82
C GLU A 505 -15.17 -18.47 0.08
N ALA A 506 -14.72 -17.61 0.99
CA ALA A 506 -15.62 -16.83 1.83
C ALA A 506 -16.51 -15.90 1.00
N ARG A 507 -15.96 -15.26 -0.04
CA ARG A 507 -16.74 -14.46 -0.97
C ARG A 507 -17.73 -15.30 -1.74
N GLU A 508 -17.34 -16.45 -2.27
CA GLU A 508 -18.26 -17.34 -3.00
C GLU A 508 -19.42 -17.84 -2.11
N LYS A 509 -19.15 -18.11 -0.82
CA LYS A 509 -20.15 -18.61 0.13
C LYS A 509 -21.11 -17.53 0.63
N TYR A 510 -20.61 -16.34 0.97
CA TYR A 510 -21.38 -15.31 1.67
C TYR A 510 -21.87 -14.16 0.76
N ALA A 511 -21.21 -13.91 -0.38
CA ALA A 511 -21.60 -12.79 -1.23
C ALA A 511 -22.83 -13.13 -2.10
N ARG A 512 -23.83 -12.24 -2.06
CA ARG A 512 -25.09 -12.41 -2.80
C ARG A 512 -25.00 -11.98 -4.27
N GLY A 513 -23.99 -11.19 -4.61
CA GLY A 513 -23.83 -10.58 -5.93
C GLY A 513 -22.74 -9.51 -5.93
N LEU A 514 -22.06 -9.34 -7.06
CA LEU A 514 -21.12 -8.23 -7.27
C LEU A 514 -21.91 -7.01 -7.74
N ALA A 515 -21.92 -5.94 -6.94
CA ALA A 515 -22.60 -4.69 -7.27
C ALA A 515 -21.62 -3.68 -7.84
N ILE A 516 -21.75 -3.34 -9.13
CA ILE A 516 -20.96 -2.33 -9.81
C ILE A 516 -21.84 -1.09 -9.95
N SER A 517 -21.49 0.02 -9.31
CA SER A 517 -22.18 1.30 -9.47
C SER A 517 -21.51 2.12 -10.57
N LEU A 518 -22.26 2.44 -11.62
CA LEU A 518 -21.83 3.36 -12.67
C LEU A 518 -22.73 4.58 -12.69
N THR A 519 -22.10 5.75 -12.79
CA THR A 519 -22.80 7.03 -13.02
C THR A 519 -22.89 7.29 -14.53
N ASP A 520 -23.91 8.05 -14.98
CA ASP A 520 -24.13 8.43 -16.40
C ASP A 520 -22.84 8.93 -17.09
N ARG A 521 -22.03 9.74 -16.40
CA ARG A 521 -20.75 10.29 -16.91
C ARG A 521 -19.66 9.24 -17.16
N GLN A 522 -19.74 8.07 -16.52
CA GLN A 522 -18.72 7.02 -16.62
C GLN A 522 -18.99 6.03 -17.76
N ILE A 523 -20.18 6.05 -18.37
CA ILE A 523 -20.50 5.09 -19.43
C ILE A 523 -19.84 5.52 -20.73
N ASP A 524 -18.75 4.83 -21.04
CA ASP A 524 -18.16 4.83 -22.37
C ASP A 524 -17.99 3.39 -22.89
N ASP A 525 -18.03 3.20 -24.21
CA ASP A 525 -17.77 1.92 -24.87
C ASP A 525 -16.39 1.36 -24.49
N GLN A 526 -15.42 2.25 -24.22
CA GLN A 526 -14.11 1.85 -23.69
C GLN A 526 -14.22 1.27 -22.28
N LEU A 527 -15.00 1.89 -21.39
CA LEU A 527 -15.22 1.35 -20.06
C LEU A 527 -15.95 0.02 -20.15
N LEU A 528 -16.96 -0.11 -20.99
CA LEU A 528 -17.68 -1.38 -21.20
C LEU A 528 -16.77 -2.48 -21.77
N ASN A 529 -15.86 -2.15 -22.70
CA ASN A 529 -14.89 -3.10 -23.22
C ASN A 529 -13.83 -3.47 -22.19
N ARG A 530 -13.30 -2.52 -21.40
CA ARG A 530 -12.36 -2.84 -20.32
C ARG A 530 -13.02 -3.60 -19.18
N LEU A 531 -14.25 -3.25 -18.83
CA LEU A 531 -15.07 -3.99 -17.87
C LEU A 531 -15.27 -5.43 -18.38
N ARG A 532 -15.60 -5.60 -19.66
CA ARG A 532 -15.70 -6.93 -20.29
C ARG A 532 -14.38 -7.68 -20.25
N GLN A 533 -13.27 -7.07 -20.64
CA GLN A 533 -11.93 -7.68 -20.62
C GLN A 533 -11.47 -8.05 -19.20
N SER A 534 -11.87 -7.27 -18.19
CA SER A 534 -11.58 -7.57 -16.79
C SER A 534 -12.46 -8.69 -16.26
N LEU A 535 -13.75 -8.74 -16.64
CA LEU A 535 -14.68 -9.78 -16.19
C LEU A 535 -14.51 -11.11 -16.95
N GLU A 536 -14.02 -11.08 -18.19
CA GLU A 536 -13.92 -12.25 -19.08
C GLU A 536 -13.04 -13.39 -18.54
N PRO A 537 -11.83 -13.13 -18.02
CA PRO A 537 -10.96 -14.14 -17.40
C PRO A 537 -11.56 -14.79 -16.15
N HIS A 538 -12.52 -14.13 -15.49
CA HIS A 538 -13.07 -14.57 -14.20
C HIS A 538 -14.47 -15.18 -14.30
N ARG A 539 -14.93 -15.54 -15.51
CA ARG A 539 -16.28 -16.07 -15.81
C ARG A 539 -16.63 -17.44 -15.22
N SER A 540 -15.72 -18.08 -14.51
CA SER A 540 -15.89 -19.43 -13.94
C SER A 540 -16.57 -19.47 -12.57
N GLY A 541 -17.00 -18.32 -12.04
CA GLY A 541 -17.52 -18.26 -10.66
C GLY A 541 -19.01 -18.51 -10.50
N THR A 542 -19.47 -18.41 -9.25
CA THR A 542 -20.86 -18.67 -8.85
C THR A 542 -21.70 -17.40 -8.68
N ILE A 543 -21.07 -16.22 -8.59
CA ILE A 543 -21.71 -14.98 -8.13
C ILE A 543 -22.30 -14.19 -9.30
N PRO A 544 -23.58 -13.76 -9.22
CA PRO A 544 -24.19 -12.91 -10.24
C PRO A 544 -23.66 -11.47 -10.18
N VAL A 545 -23.38 -10.89 -11.34
CA VAL A 545 -23.02 -9.46 -11.46
C VAL A 545 -24.29 -8.60 -11.58
N HIS A 546 -24.34 -7.52 -10.81
CA HIS A 546 -25.40 -6.52 -10.79
C HIS A 546 -24.78 -5.15 -11.10
N LEU A 547 -25.24 -4.54 -12.18
CA LEU A 547 -24.87 -3.18 -12.54
C LEU A 547 -25.96 -2.24 -12.04
N TYR A 548 -25.58 -1.38 -11.10
CA TYR A 548 -26.40 -0.29 -10.61
C TYR A 548 -26.06 0.94 -11.43
N TYR A 549 -26.91 1.23 -12.40
CA TYR A 549 -26.81 2.42 -13.20
C TYR A 549 -27.54 3.57 -12.49
N GLN A 550 -26.79 4.59 -12.08
CA GLN A 550 -27.32 5.77 -11.43
C GLN A 550 -27.30 6.96 -12.39
N ARG A 551 -28.51 7.39 -12.80
CA ARG A 551 -28.75 8.64 -13.49
C ARG A 551 -29.32 9.65 -12.49
N ALA A 552 -29.31 10.95 -12.80
CA ALA A 552 -29.88 11.99 -11.95
C ALA A 552 -31.34 11.70 -11.53
N ASP A 553 -32.12 11.09 -12.43
CA ASP A 553 -33.57 10.93 -12.26
C ASP A 553 -33.98 9.55 -11.70
N ALA A 554 -33.13 8.53 -11.88
CA ALA A 554 -33.50 7.15 -11.58
C ALA A 554 -32.27 6.26 -11.37
N ARG A 555 -32.46 5.20 -10.57
CA ARG A 555 -31.48 4.14 -10.38
C ARG A 555 -32.01 2.85 -11.01
N ALA A 556 -31.35 2.39 -12.07
CA ALA A 556 -31.67 1.12 -12.73
C ALA A 556 -30.74 0.02 -12.21
N ARG A 557 -31.31 -1.14 -11.87
CA ARG A 557 -30.54 -2.35 -11.52
C ARG A 557 -30.58 -3.33 -12.69
N LEU A 558 -29.49 -3.43 -13.43
CA LEU A 558 -29.31 -4.39 -14.51
C LEU A 558 -28.61 -5.64 -13.98
N ARG A 559 -29.29 -6.79 -14.04
CA ARG A 559 -28.69 -8.09 -13.71
C ARG A 559 -28.10 -8.68 -14.99
N PHE A 560 -26.82 -9.01 -14.96
CA PHE A 560 -26.16 -9.68 -16.09
C PHE A 560 -26.68 -11.12 -16.25
N GLY A 561 -26.61 -11.66 -17.47
CA GLY A 561 -27.08 -13.02 -17.77
C GLY A 561 -26.30 -14.11 -17.04
N ALA A 562 -26.83 -15.35 -17.03
CA ALA A 562 -26.24 -16.48 -16.32
C ALA A 562 -24.79 -16.83 -16.75
N THR A 563 -24.38 -16.42 -17.95
CA THR A 563 -23.02 -16.52 -18.49
C THR A 563 -22.00 -15.59 -17.83
N TRP A 564 -22.46 -14.60 -17.06
CA TRP A 564 -21.64 -13.62 -16.35
C TRP A 564 -21.70 -13.87 -14.85
N ARG A 565 -21.41 -15.10 -14.45
CA ARG A 565 -21.09 -15.39 -13.06
C ARG A 565 -19.59 -15.32 -12.88
N VAL A 566 -19.15 -14.68 -11.81
CA VAL A 566 -17.75 -14.27 -11.68
C VAL A 566 -17.20 -14.73 -10.34
N SER A 567 -15.95 -15.19 -10.31
CA SER A 567 -15.24 -15.43 -9.06
C SER A 567 -14.59 -14.11 -8.64
N PRO A 568 -14.96 -13.54 -7.48
CA PRO A 568 -14.52 -12.23 -7.03
C PRO A 568 -13.10 -12.30 -6.46
N SER A 569 -12.14 -12.63 -7.29
CA SER A 569 -10.72 -12.58 -6.92
C SER A 569 -10.29 -11.15 -6.62
N ASP A 570 -9.28 -10.98 -5.77
CA ASP A 570 -8.71 -9.66 -5.48
C ASP A 570 -8.19 -8.93 -6.71
N ARG A 571 -7.63 -9.69 -7.67
CA ARG A 571 -7.20 -9.14 -8.96
C ARG A 571 -8.34 -8.42 -9.67
N LEU A 572 -9.49 -9.09 -9.80
CA LEU A 572 -10.67 -8.49 -10.42
C LEU A 572 -11.14 -7.25 -9.66
N LEU A 573 -11.19 -7.30 -8.33
CA LEU A 573 -11.67 -6.17 -7.53
C LEU A 573 -10.73 -4.95 -7.64
N ASN A 574 -9.42 -5.19 -7.68
CA ASN A 574 -8.43 -4.13 -7.87
C ASN A 574 -8.49 -3.54 -9.29
N ASP A 575 -8.60 -4.38 -10.31
CA ASP A 575 -8.77 -3.94 -11.71
C ASP A 575 -10.05 -3.09 -11.84
N LEU A 576 -11.16 -3.53 -11.24
CA LEU A 576 -12.41 -2.78 -11.21
C LEU A 576 -12.30 -1.46 -10.46
N ARG A 577 -11.57 -1.39 -9.33
CA ARG A 577 -11.32 -0.14 -8.59
C ARG A 577 -10.46 0.83 -9.40
N GLY A 578 -9.43 0.35 -10.09
CA GLY A 578 -8.61 1.15 -10.99
C GLY A 578 -9.42 1.73 -12.17
N LEU A 579 -10.37 0.95 -12.69
CA LEU A 579 -11.26 1.34 -13.79
C LEU A 579 -12.26 2.45 -13.42
N ILE A 580 -12.78 2.44 -12.18
CA ILE A 580 -13.74 3.45 -11.71
C ILE A 580 -13.07 4.68 -11.06
N GLY A 581 -11.78 4.62 -10.75
CA GLY A 581 -11.06 5.61 -9.95
C GLY A 581 -10.38 6.76 -10.72
N SER A 582 -10.23 6.68 -12.04
CA SER A 582 -9.34 7.58 -12.80
C SER A 582 -9.86 9.03 -13.04
N GLU A 583 -11.07 9.39 -12.55
CA GLU A 583 -11.61 10.76 -12.67
C GLU A 583 -12.02 11.41 -11.32
N GLN A 584 -11.63 10.81 -10.19
CA GLN A 584 -12.15 11.19 -8.86
C GLN A 584 -12.10 12.70 -8.52
N PRO A 585 -11.06 13.50 -8.81
CA PRO A 585 -11.02 14.89 -8.33
C PRO A 585 -12.11 15.79 -8.94
N ILE A 586 -12.39 15.63 -10.24
CA ILE A 586 -13.39 16.43 -10.96
C ILE A 586 -14.79 15.84 -10.71
N ALA A 587 -14.92 14.52 -10.74
CA ALA A 587 -16.19 13.85 -10.50
C ALA A 587 -16.71 14.10 -9.07
N GLU A 588 -15.83 14.16 -8.06
CA GLU A 588 -16.21 14.49 -6.69
C GLU A 588 -16.64 15.96 -6.55
N LEU A 589 -15.92 16.89 -7.17
CA LEU A 589 -16.29 18.32 -7.18
C LEU A 589 -17.61 18.55 -7.89
N GLU A 590 -17.82 17.93 -9.05
CA GLU A 590 -19.08 18.06 -9.79
C GLU A 590 -20.24 17.33 -9.10
N ALA A 591 -20.01 16.15 -8.51
CA ALA A 591 -21.03 15.48 -7.70
C ALA A 591 -21.42 16.31 -6.47
N LYS A 592 -20.46 17.04 -5.89
CA LYS A 592 -20.70 17.98 -4.80
C LYS A 592 -21.53 19.17 -5.28
N ILE A 593 -21.22 19.76 -6.44
CA ILE A 593 -22.02 20.83 -7.06
C ILE A 593 -23.44 20.35 -7.35
N ASP A 594 -23.60 19.16 -7.94
CA ASP A 594 -24.90 18.58 -8.27
C ASP A 594 -25.72 18.29 -7.01
N SER A 595 -25.09 17.79 -5.94
CA SER A 595 -25.75 17.59 -4.65
C SER A 595 -26.22 18.90 -4.01
N LEU A 596 -25.40 19.95 -4.04
CA LEU A 596 -25.74 21.27 -3.48
C LEU A 596 -26.84 21.95 -4.31
N THR A 597 -26.81 21.79 -5.64
CA THR A 597 -27.82 22.32 -6.56
C THR A 597 -29.16 21.58 -6.39
N ALA A 598 -29.13 20.28 -6.09
CA ALA A 598 -30.34 19.49 -5.81
C ALA A 598 -31.02 19.88 -4.49
N VAL A 599 -30.22 20.18 -3.45
CA VAL A 599 -30.73 20.65 -2.14
C VAL A 599 -31.38 22.03 -2.26
N SER A 600 -30.81 22.95 -3.06
CA SER A 600 -31.39 24.26 -3.34
C SER A 600 -32.78 24.20 -4.00
N ARG A 601 -33.07 23.15 -4.78
CA ARG A 601 -34.39 22.96 -5.43
C ARG A 601 -35.46 22.34 -4.53
N GLN A 602 -35.10 21.73 -3.39
CA GLN A 602 -36.05 21.04 -2.51
C GLN A 602 -36.48 21.88 -1.30
N ASP A 603 -35.71 22.88 -0.89
CA ASP A 603 -36.02 23.73 0.27
C ASP A 603 -35.90 25.22 -0.07
N GLU A 604 -37.01 25.84 -0.49
CA GLU A 604 -37.13 27.31 -0.70
C GLU A 604 -36.95 28.15 0.60
N LYS A 605 -36.68 27.49 1.75
CA LYS A 605 -36.54 28.12 3.08
C LYS A 605 -35.12 28.12 3.66
N LEU A 606 -34.13 27.61 2.94
CA LEU A 606 -32.71 27.69 3.36
C LEU A 606 -32.08 28.98 2.85
N ASP A 607 -32.37 30.06 3.56
CA ASP A 607 -31.78 31.38 3.39
C ASP A 607 -30.24 31.30 3.56
N ILE A 608 -29.52 31.60 2.45
CA ILE A 608 -28.23 32.31 2.43
C ILE A 608 -26.96 31.48 2.82
N ASN A 609 -26.46 30.61 1.91
CA ASN A 609 -25.01 30.34 1.67
C ASN A 609 -24.74 29.32 0.53
N ILE A 610 -25.77 28.63 0.02
CA ILE A 610 -25.60 27.52 -0.93
C ILE A 610 -25.18 28.04 -2.32
N ASP A 611 -25.75 29.16 -2.78
CA ASP A 611 -25.42 29.74 -4.09
C ASP A 611 -23.97 30.26 -4.17
N GLU A 612 -23.45 30.85 -3.09
CA GLU A 612 -22.05 31.28 -3.02
C GLU A 612 -21.08 30.10 -3.06
N GLU A 613 -21.38 29.02 -2.32
CA GLU A 613 -20.54 27.81 -2.31
C GLU A 613 -20.60 27.08 -3.66
N VAL A 614 -21.77 27.03 -4.31
CA VAL A 614 -21.91 26.51 -5.69
C VAL A 614 -21.10 27.36 -6.67
N HIS A 615 -21.14 28.69 -6.58
CA HIS A 615 -20.35 29.58 -7.42
C HIS A 615 -18.84 29.35 -7.23
N ARG A 616 -18.38 29.29 -5.98
CA ARG A 616 -16.98 29.02 -5.63
C ARG A 616 -16.50 27.66 -6.13
N LEU A 617 -17.31 26.61 -5.98
CA LEU A 617 -16.98 25.28 -6.49
C LEU A 617 -16.95 25.23 -8.02
N ARG A 618 -17.82 25.97 -8.71
CA ARG A 618 -17.79 26.11 -10.17
C ARG A 618 -16.54 26.84 -10.63
N GLU A 619 -16.16 27.96 -10.01
CA GLU A 619 -14.91 28.66 -10.32
C GLU A 619 -13.69 27.77 -10.12
N LYS A 620 -13.65 27.04 -9.00
CA LYS A 620 -12.57 26.08 -8.71
C LYS A 620 -12.52 24.95 -9.74
N SER A 621 -13.67 24.44 -10.18
CA SER A 621 -13.75 23.43 -11.23
C SER A 621 -13.23 23.96 -12.58
N VAL A 622 -13.60 25.19 -12.96
CA VAL A 622 -13.10 25.86 -14.17
C VAL A 622 -11.59 26.09 -14.09
N GLU A 623 -11.07 26.55 -12.95
CA GLU A 623 -9.64 26.77 -12.75
C GLU A 623 -8.85 25.45 -12.81
N LEU A 624 -9.34 24.40 -12.14
CA LEU A 624 -8.72 23.08 -12.17
C LEU A 624 -8.75 22.49 -13.59
N THR A 625 -9.87 22.62 -14.30
CA THR A 625 -9.99 22.20 -15.71
C THR A 625 -8.99 22.96 -16.57
N ARG A 626 -8.83 24.27 -16.35
CA ARG A 626 -7.85 25.09 -17.10
C ARG A 626 -6.42 24.65 -16.82
N LYS A 627 -6.06 24.36 -15.57
CA LYS A 627 -4.73 23.84 -15.20
C LYS A 627 -4.46 22.49 -15.85
N ILE A 628 -5.40 21.55 -15.74
CA ILE A 628 -5.25 20.21 -16.32
C ILE A 628 -5.11 20.27 -17.85
N PHE A 629 -5.92 21.11 -18.52
CA PHE A 629 -5.87 21.24 -19.98
C PHE A 629 -4.69 22.07 -20.50
N ALA A 630 -4.02 22.85 -19.65
CA ALA A 630 -2.82 23.59 -20.00
C ALA A 630 -1.58 22.67 -20.10
N ASP A 631 -1.49 21.66 -19.24
CA ASP A 631 -0.33 20.75 -19.12
C ASP A 631 -0.57 19.36 -19.76
N LEU A 632 -1.41 19.28 -20.79
CA LEU A 632 -1.69 18.00 -21.45
C LEU A 632 -0.51 17.51 -22.27
N GLY A 633 0.00 16.32 -21.96
CA GLY A 633 0.98 15.61 -22.77
C GLY A 633 0.39 15.06 -24.08
N ALA A 634 1.25 14.68 -25.03
CA ALA A 634 0.86 14.18 -26.34
C ALA A 634 -0.06 12.94 -26.29
N TRP A 635 0.15 12.08 -25.29
CA TRP A 635 -0.69 10.91 -25.07
C TRP A 635 -2.09 11.26 -24.59
N GLN A 636 -2.22 12.21 -23.67
CA GLN A 636 -3.53 12.67 -23.19
C GLN A 636 -4.29 13.36 -24.32
N ILE A 637 -3.61 14.12 -25.18
CA ILE A 637 -4.18 14.68 -26.40
C ILE A 637 -4.64 13.56 -27.35
N ALA A 638 -3.85 12.50 -27.55
CA ALA A 638 -4.26 11.35 -28.35
C ALA A 638 -5.50 10.64 -27.79
N GLN A 639 -5.64 10.57 -26.47
CA GLN A 639 -6.84 10.04 -25.82
C GLN A 639 -8.06 10.96 -26.01
N LEU A 640 -7.87 12.28 -25.89
CA LEU A 640 -8.92 13.28 -26.14
C LEU A 640 -9.39 13.30 -27.60
N ALA A 641 -8.47 13.11 -28.55
CA ALA A 641 -8.78 12.98 -29.98
C ALA A 641 -9.68 11.77 -30.27
N ARG A 642 -9.61 10.74 -29.43
CA ARG A 642 -10.37 9.49 -29.53
C ARG A 642 -11.61 9.46 -28.61
N HIS A 643 -11.91 10.56 -27.93
CA HIS A 643 -13.02 10.63 -26.98
C HIS A 643 -14.36 10.29 -27.66
N PRO A 644 -15.15 9.31 -27.19
CA PRO A 644 -16.32 8.83 -27.95
C PRO A 644 -17.48 9.83 -28.11
N GLN A 645 -17.53 10.86 -27.25
CA GLN A 645 -18.48 11.98 -27.41
C GLN A 645 -17.96 13.11 -28.30
N ARG A 646 -16.70 13.06 -28.77
CA ARG A 646 -16.15 14.06 -29.68
C ARG A 646 -17.03 14.16 -30.94
N PRO A 647 -17.39 15.37 -31.40
CA PRO A 647 -18.25 15.51 -32.57
C PRO A 647 -17.59 14.92 -33.83
N TYR A 648 -18.35 14.12 -34.59
CA TYR A 648 -17.91 13.57 -35.86
C TYR A 648 -18.35 14.47 -37.02
N THR A 649 -17.98 14.09 -38.26
CA THR A 649 -18.31 14.86 -39.47
C THR A 649 -19.77 15.28 -39.54
N LEU A 650 -20.72 14.35 -39.36
CA LEU A 650 -22.16 14.65 -39.46
C LEU A 650 -22.66 15.62 -38.38
N ASP A 651 -22.02 15.66 -37.21
CA ASP A 651 -22.37 16.61 -36.16
C ASP A 651 -21.99 18.04 -36.58
N TYR A 652 -20.80 18.21 -37.16
CA TYR A 652 -20.36 19.50 -37.72
C TYR A 652 -21.20 19.91 -38.93
N VAL A 653 -21.54 18.96 -39.81
CA VAL A 653 -22.44 19.22 -40.95
C VAL A 653 -23.76 19.80 -40.46
N ARG A 654 -24.38 19.18 -39.46
CA ARG A 654 -25.65 19.64 -38.88
C ARG A 654 -25.56 21.01 -38.20
N LEU A 655 -24.43 21.33 -37.58
CA LEU A 655 -24.28 22.54 -36.76
C LEU A 655 -23.71 23.75 -37.53
N ALA A 656 -22.92 23.53 -38.58
CA ALA A 656 -22.22 24.60 -39.29
C ALA A 656 -22.71 24.84 -40.73
N PHE A 657 -23.44 23.89 -41.32
CA PHE A 657 -23.86 23.92 -42.72
C PHE A 657 -25.37 23.74 -42.87
N ASP A 658 -25.89 24.24 -43.98
CA ASP A 658 -27.30 24.17 -44.37
C ASP A 658 -27.47 23.26 -45.60
N GLU A 659 -28.68 22.74 -45.84
CA GLU A 659 -29.04 22.01 -47.08
C GLU A 659 -28.07 20.86 -47.47
N PHE A 660 -27.73 19.96 -46.53
CA PHE A 660 -26.84 18.83 -46.82
C PHE A 660 -27.55 17.67 -47.53
N ASP A 661 -27.13 17.38 -48.76
CA ASP A 661 -27.57 16.23 -49.57
C ASP A 661 -26.43 15.19 -49.69
N GLU A 662 -26.56 14.07 -48.99
CA GLU A 662 -25.57 12.98 -49.01
C GLU A 662 -25.59 12.20 -50.34
N LEU A 663 -24.41 11.96 -50.92
CA LEU A 663 -24.23 11.28 -52.20
C LEU A 663 -23.56 9.91 -52.03
N ALA A 664 -24.32 8.83 -52.15
CA ALA A 664 -23.87 7.46 -51.93
C ALA A 664 -23.14 6.82 -53.13
N GLY A 665 -22.27 5.83 -52.82
CA GLY A 665 -21.72 4.83 -53.73
C GLY A 665 -20.51 5.28 -54.57
N ASP A 666 -19.59 4.36 -54.82
CA ASP A 666 -18.42 4.59 -55.71
C ASP A 666 -18.71 4.37 -57.20
N ARG A 667 -19.85 3.75 -57.53
CA ARG A 667 -20.25 3.29 -58.88
C ARG A 667 -19.41 2.13 -59.44
N ALA A 668 -18.68 1.41 -58.60
CA ALA A 668 -17.86 0.27 -59.01
C ALA A 668 -18.15 -0.99 -58.16
N TYR A 669 -18.16 -0.87 -56.84
CA TYR A 669 -18.30 -2.03 -55.93
C TYR A 669 -19.41 -1.82 -54.90
N ALA A 670 -19.33 -0.77 -54.08
CA ALA A 670 -20.23 -0.57 -52.95
C ALA A 670 -20.28 0.90 -52.49
N ASP A 671 -21.14 1.19 -51.52
CA ASP A 671 -21.15 2.44 -50.77
C ASP A 671 -20.53 2.23 -49.39
N ASP A 672 -19.30 2.73 -49.20
CA ASP A 672 -18.66 2.72 -47.89
C ASP A 672 -19.30 3.75 -46.97
N LYS A 673 -19.75 3.28 -45.81
CA LYS A 673 -20.39 4.11 -44.78
C LYS A 673 -19.38 4.80 -43.86
N ALA A 674 -18.09 4.45 -43.93
CA ALA A 674 -17.01 5.12 -43.21
C ALA A 674 -16.71 6.52 -43.76
N ILE A 675 -17.00 6.77 -45.05
CA ILE A 675 -16.87 8.08 -45.69
C ILE A 675 -18.26 8.60 -46.05
N VAL A 676 -18.63 9.73 -45.45
CA VAL A 676 -19.83 10.49 -45.79
C VAL A 676 -19.43 11.69 -46.64
N GLY A 677 -20.28 12.07 -47.60
CA GLY A 677 -20.00 13.24 -48.41
C GLY A 677 -21.18 13.61 -49.29
N GLY A 678 -21.23 14.88 -49.67
CA GLY A 678 -22.42 15.47 -50.26
C GLY A 678 -22.29 16.96 -50.50
N ILE A 679 -23.32 17.54 -51.09
CA ILE A 679 -23.41 18.99 -51.35
C ILE A 679 -24.05 19.64 -50.13
N ALA A 680 -23.53 20.77 -49.68
CA ALA A 680 -24.12 21.60 -48.63
C ALA A 680 -23.97 23.08 -48.97
N ARG A 681 -24.55 23.94 -48.15
CA ARG A 681 -24.29 25.38 -48.14
C ARG A 681 -23.56 25.80 -46.87
N LEU A 682 -22.49 26.58 -47.05
CA LEU A 682 -21.80 27.29 -45.98
C LEU A 682 -22.06 28.78 -46.17
N ASP A 683 -22.87 29.37 -45.29
CA ASP A 683 -23.28 30.79 -45.37
C ASP A 683 -23.86 31.16 -46.75
N GLY A 684 -24.75 30.30 -47.25
CA GLY A 684 -25.39 30.42 -48.57
C GLY A 684 -24.52 29.95 -49.76
N ARG A 685 -23.21 29.78 -49.60
CA ARG A 685 -22.31 29.33 -50.68
C ARG A 685 -22.33 27.79 -50.83
N PRO A 686 -22.54 27.24 -52.04
CA PRO A 686 -22.50 25.79 -52.26
C PRO A 686 -21.07 25.25 -52.11
N VAL A 687 -20.93 24.16 -51.33
CA VAL A 687 -19.66 23.47 -51.04
C VAL A 687 -19.86 21.96 -51.11
N MET A 688 -18.78 21.23 -51.43
CA MET A 688 -18.74 19.78 -51.36
C MET A 688 -18.07 19.36 -50.05
N ILE A 689 -18.77 18.61 -49.21
CA ILE A 689 -18.24 18.09 -47.95
C ILE A 689 -17.87 16.62 -48.12
N ILE A 690 -16.71 16.22 -47.60
CA ILE A 690 -16.28 14.82 -47.54
C ILE A 690 -15.66 14.56 -46.18
N GLY A 691 -16.06 13.53 -45.44
CA GLY A 691 -15.43 13.26 -44.15
C GLY A 691 -15.58 11.85 -43.63
N HIS A 692 -14.72 11.53 -42.68
CA HIS A 692 -14.73 10.25 -41.99
C HIS A 692 -15.82 10.24 -40.91
N GLN A 693 -16.42 9.06 -40.71
CA GLN A 693 -17.49 8.90 -39.75
C GLN A 693 -17.36 7.57 -39.00
N LYS A 694 -17.10 7.63 -37.69
CA LYS A 694 -16.81 6.45 -36.85
C LYS A 694 -18.05 5.72 -36.32
N GLY A 695 -19.13 6.46 -36.07
CA GLY A 695 -20.34 5.95 -35.40
C GLY A 695 -20.26 6.04 -33.87
N ARG A 696 -21.39 6.26 -33.20
CA ARG A 696 -21.46 6.40 -31.73
C ARG A 696 -21.82 5.08 -31.05
N GLU A 697 -22.90 4.44 -31.50
CA GLU A 697 -23.37 3.17 -30.96
C GLU A 697 -22.63 1.98 -31.58
N THR A 698 -22.57 0.84 -30.89
CA THR A 698 -21.93 -0.38 -31.39
C THR A 698 -22.41 -0.80 -32.78
N LYS A 699 -23.73 -0.74 -33.04
CA LYS A 699 -24.31 -1.06 -34.35
C LYS A 699 -23.82 -0.10 -35.45
N GLU A 700 -23.74 1.19 -35.12
CA GLU A 700 -23.29 2.22 -36.04
C GLU A 700 -21.79 2.13 -36.31
N LYS A 701 -20.99 1.86 -35.27
CA LYS A 701 -19.54 1.62 -35.37
C LYS A 701 -19.22 0.45 -36.28
N ILE A 702 -19.92 -0.68 -36.12
CA ILE A 702 -19.77 -1.84 -37.02
C ILE A 702 -20.17 -1.46 -38.45
N ARG A 703 -21.32 -0.78 -38.63
CA ARG A 703 -21.80 -0.37 -39.96
C ARG A 703 -20.81 0.54 -40.69
N ARG A 704 -20.13 1.43 -39.95
CA ARG A 704 -19.17 2.40 -40.49
C ARG A 704 -17.71 1.94 -40.37
N ASN A 705 -17.49 0.67 -40.06
CA ASN A 705 -16.17 0.07 -39.91
C ASN A 705 -15.23 0.85 -38.97
N PHE A 706 -15.78 1.39 -37.88
CA PHE A 706 -15.06 2.22 -36.89
C PHE A 706 -14.34 3.44 -37.52
N GLY A 707 -14.86 3.93 -38.65
CA GLY A 707 -14.27 5.03 -39.41
C GLY A 707 -13.02 4.65 -40.19
N MET A 708 -12.76 3.34 -40.41
CA MET A 708 -11.70 2.84 -41.27
C MET A 708 -12.25 2.59 -42.69
N PRO A 709 -11.94 3.44 -43.68
CA PRO A 709 -12.50 3.29 -45.02
C PRO A 709 -11.87 2.13 -45.79
N ALA A 710 -12.70 1.49 -46.59
CA ALA A 710 -12.32 0.53 -47.62
C ALA A 710 -12.06 1.24 -48.97
N PRO A 711 -11.60 0.56 -50.03
CA PRO A 711 -11.18 1.21 -51.27
C PRO A 711 -12.32 1.97 -51.95
N GLU A 712 -13.53 1.40 -51.90
CA GLU A 712 -14.78 2.03 -52.35
C GLU A 712 -15.05 3.39 -51.68
N GLY A 713 -14.67 3.58 -50.41
CA GLY A 713 -14.81 4.87 -49.73
C GLY A 713 -13.95 5.95 -50.37
N TYR A 714 -12.69 5.64 -50.67
CA TYR A 714 -11.79 6.58 -51.34
C TYR A 714 -12.21 6.88 -52.78
N ARG A 715 -12.72 5.87 -53.50
CA ARG A 715 -13.30 6.06 -54.85
C ARG A 715 -14.55 6.92 -54.83
N LYS A 716 -15.42 6.74 -53.84
CA LYS A 716 -16.57 7.62 -53.58
C LYS A 716 -16.09 9.05 -53.33
N ALA A 717 -15.11 9.26 -52.46
CA ALA A 717 -14.52 10.58 -52.21
C ALA A 717 -13.99 11.23 -53.51
N LEU A 718 -13.24 10.49 -54.33
CA LEU A 718 -12.72 11.00 -55.60
C LEU A 718 -13.82 11.40 -56.57
N ARG A 719 -14.89 10.60 -56.69
CA ARG A 719 -16.06 10.91 -57.52
C ARG A 719 -16.69 12.25 -57.09
N LEU A 720 -16.80 12.49 -55.78
CA LEU A 720 -17.33 13.74 -55.22
C LEU A 720 -16.40 14.93 -55.50
N MET A 721 -15.09 14.76 -55.37
CA MET A 721 -14.11 15.79 -55.70
C MET A 721 -14.16 16.19 -57.19
N GLN A 722 -14.25 15.22 -58.09
CA GLN A 722 -14.40 15.46 -59.53
C GLN A 722 -15.72 16.18 -59.86
N MET A 723 -16.79 15.85 -59.13
CA MET A 723 -18.06 16.56 -59.26
C MET A 723 -17.92 18.02 -58.81
N ALA A 724 -17.33 18.25 -57.64
CA ALA A 724 -17.08 19.60 -57.13
C ALA A 724 -16.24 20.43 -58.11
N GLU A 725 -15.22 19.84 -58.72
CA GLU A 725 -14.41 20.49 -59.75
C GLU A 725 -15.23 20.88 -60.98
N ARG A 726 -16.06 19.97 -61.51
CA ARG A 726 -16.94 20.24 -62.67
C ARG A 726 -17.93 21.39 -62.41
N PHE A 727 -18.44 21.49 -61.19
CA PHE A 727 -19.38 22.53 -60.77
C PHE A 727 -18.71 23.75 -60.12
N LYS A 728 -17.38 23.80 -60.09
CA LYS A 728 -16.58 24.89 -59.49
C LYS A 728 -16.95 25.17 -58.03
N MET A 729 -17.27 24.13 -57.26
CA MET A 729 -17.58 24.23 -55.83
C MET A 729 -16.30 23.97 -55.00
N PRO A 730 -16.07 24.74 -53.92
CA PRO A 730 -15.02 24.42 -52.96
C PRO A 730 -15.25 23.07 -52.29
N ILE A 731 -14.16 22.41 -51.89
CA ILE A 731 -14.17 21.13 -51.21
C ILE A 731 -13.70 21.33 -49.77
N ILE A 732 -14.48 20.81 -48.81
CA ILE A 732 -14.15 20.82 -47.38
C ILE A 732 -14.07 19.37 -46.90
N THR A 733 -12.93 18.97 -46.34
CA THR A 733 -12.73 17.61 -45.86
C THR A 733 -12.57 17.52 -44.35
N PHE A 734 -13.20 16.53 -43.72
CA PHE A 734 -13.10 16.27 -42.28
C PHE A 734 -12.41 14.93 -41.99
N ILE A 735 -11.28 14.99 -41.29
CA ILE A 735 -10.42 13.82 -41.02
C ILE A 735 -10.63 13.34 -39.58
N ASP A 736 -11.13 12.10 -39.47
CA ASP A 736 -11.28 11.38 -38.20
C ASP A 736 -11.29 9.87 -38.43
N THR A 737 -10.12 9.29 -38.61
CA THR A 737 -9.90 7.87 -38.88
C THR A 737 -8.67 7.35 -38.14
N PRO A 738 -8.74 6.15 -37.54
CA PRO A 738 -7.53 5.50 -37.01
C PRO A 738 -6.62 4.96 -38.13
N GLY A 739 -7.14 4.87 -39.37
CA GLY A 739 -6.41 4.38 -40.52
C GLY A 739 -7.32 3.80 -41.60
N ALA A 740 -6.71 3.44 -42.73
CA ALA A 740 -7.33 2.62 -43.75
C ALA A 740 -7.70 1.23 -43.21
N TYR A 741 -8.78 0.60 -43.70
CA TYR A 741 -9.15 -0.75 -43.27
C TYR A 741 -8.09 -1.79 -43.72
N PRO A 742 -7.39 -2.47 -42.79
CA PRO A 742 -6.27 -3.36 -43.12
C PRO A 742 -6.75 -4.79 -43.43
N GLY A 743 -7.81 -4.94 -44.22
CA GLY A 743 -8.41 -6.23 -44.55
C GLY A 743 -7.93 -6.79 -45.89
N VAL A 744 -7.73 -8.11 -45.96
CA VAL A 744 -7.32 -8.81 -47.20
C VAL A 744 -8.23 -8.46 -48.39
N GLY A 745 -9.55 -8.44 -48.18
CA GLY A 745 -10.49 -8.07 -49.23
C GLY A 745 -10.37 -6.62 -49.71
N ALA A 746 -9.92 -5.69 -48.85
CA ALA A 746 -9.65 -4.31 -49.26
C ALA A 746 -8.39 -4.22 -50.11
N GLU A 747 -7.34 -4.97 -49.78
CA GLU A 747 -6.12 -5.07 -50.59
C GLU A 747 -6.41 -5.67 -51.97
N GLU A 748 -7.18 -6.77 -52.05
CA GLU A 748 -7.62 -7.37 -53.33
C GLU A 748 -8.40 -6.38 -54.21
N ARG A 749 -9.12 -5.45 -53.58
CA ARG A 749 -9.86 -4.38 -54.26
C ARG A 749 -9.02 -3.13 -54.52
N GLY A 750 -7.73 -3.11 -54.20
CA GLY A 750 -6.81 -2.03 -54.51
C GLY A 750 -6.85 -0.85 -53.54
N GLN A 751 -6.77 -1.09 -52.23
CA GLN A 751 -6.70 -0.05 -51.20
C GLN A 751 -5.60 0.99 -51.46
N SER A 752 -4.37 0.50 -51.67
CA SER A 752 -3.20 1.36 -51.91
C SER A 752 -3.34 2.17 -53.21
N GLU A 753 -3.88 1.57 -54.28
CA GLU A 753 -4.14 2.26 -55.55
C GLU A 753 -5.18 3.37 -55.36
N ALA A 754 -6.29 3.09 -54.65
CA ALA A 754 -7.35 4.06 -54.40
C ALA A 754 -6.83 5.28 -53.62
N ILE A 755 -6.03 5.05 -52.57
CA ILE A 755 -5.38 6.12 -51.80
C ILE A 755 -4.41 6.92 -52.69
N ALA A 756 -3.51 6.24 -53.40
CA ALA A 756 -2.52 6.90 -54.26
C ALA A 756 -3.17 7.73 -55.37
N ARG A 757 -4.26 7.23 -55.95
CA ARG A 757 -5.04 7.96 -56.96
C ARG A 757 -5.68 9.20 -56.36
N ASN A 758 -6.29 9.12 -55.17
CA ASN A 758 -6.83 10.30 -54.50
C ASN A 758 -5.77 11.36 -54.27
N LEU A 759 -4.60 10.99 -53.73
CA LEU A 759 -3.49 11.91 -53.51
C LEU A 759 -3.08 12.64 -54.80
N ARG A 760 -2.95 11.88 -55.90
CA ARG A 760 -2.61 12.42 -57.21
C ARG A 760 -3.66 13.41 -57.71
N GLU A 761 -4.93 13.04 -57.67
CA GLU A 761 -6.00 13.90 -58.19
C GLU A 761 -6.20 15.14 -57.31
N MET A 762 -6.17 15.00 -55.97
CA MET A 762 -6.24 16.13 -55.03
C MET A 762 -5.12 17.15 -55.24
N SER A 763 -3.91 16.71 -55.59
CA SER A 763 -2.81 17.63 -55.91
C SER A 763 -3.07 18.52 -57.14
N ARG A 764 -4.06 18.17 -57.99
CA ARG A 764 -4.33 18.85 -59.28
C ARG A 764 -5.69 19.55 -59.36
N LEU A 765 -6.55 19.40 -58.36
CA LEU A 765 -7.89 20.00 -58.33
C LEU A 765 -7.84 21.51 -58.58
N SER A 766 -8.69 22.00 -59.49
CA SER A 766 -8.79 23.42 -59.84
C SER A 766 -9.69 24.25 -58.92
N VAL A 767 -10.19 23.65 -57.84
CA VAL A 767 -11.08 24.31 -56.86
C VAL A 767 -10.41 24.41 -55.48
N PRO A 768 -10.77 25.43 -54.68
CA PRO A 768 -10.30 25.54 -53.30
C PRO A 768 -10.62 24.29 -52.50
N THR A 769 -9.60 23.74 -51.84
CA THR A 769 -9.70 22.51 -51.04
C THR A 769 -9.16 22.77 -49.64
N ILE A 770 -10.03 22.69 -48.63
CA ILE A 770 -9.68 22.88 -47.22
C ILE A 770 -9.83 21.56 -46.48
N CYS A 771 -8.77 21.11 -45.82
CA CYS A 771 -8.75 19.90 -45.03
C CYS A 771 -8.71 20.21 -43.54
N THR A 772 -9.56 19.59 -42.72
CA THR A 772 -9.56 19.79 -41.26
C THR A 772 -9.49 18.46 -40.52
N VAL A 773 -8.46 18.29 -39.70
CA VAL A 773 -8.34 17.17 -38.76
C VAL A 773 -9.17 17.47 -37.53
N ILE A 774 -10.28 16.73 -37.37
CA ILE A 774 -11.26 16.95 -36.30
C ILE A 774 -11.10 15.97 -35.14
N GLY A 775 -10.40 14.85 -35.33
CA GLY A 775 -10.18 13.84 -34.31
C GLY A 775 -8.84 13.13 -34.51
N GLU A 776 -8.87 11.83 -34.77
CA GLU A 776 -7.66 11.07 -35.07
C GLU A 776 -7.36 11.09 -36.57
N GLY A 777 -6.15 11.46 -36.97
CA GLY A 777 -5.68 11.37 -38.35
C GLY A 777 -4.64 10.26 -38.48
N GLY A 778 -5.08 9.04 -38.77
CA GLY A 778 -4.20 7.87 -38.88
C GLY A 778 -3.76 7.54 -40.31
N SER A 779 -2.44 7.49 -40.51
CA SER A 779 -1.74 6.87 -41.64
C SER A 779 -2.25 7.29 -43.03
N GLY A 780 -2.12 6.39 -44.02
CA GLY A 780 -2.59 6.59 -45.40
C GLY A 780 -4.09 6.87 -45.50
N GLY A 781 -4.88 6.42 -44.51
CA GLY A 781 -6.32 6.63 -44.54
C GLY A 781 -6.74 8.08 -44.34
N ALA A 782 -6.02 8.81 -43.47
CA ALA A 782 -6.20 10.24 -43.30
C ALA A 782 -5.64 11.05 -44.48
N LEU A 783 -4.47 10.66 -45.01
CA LEU A 783 -3.81 11.34 -46.13
C LEU A 783 -4.67 11.33 -47.40
N ALA A 784 -5.43 10.27 -47.65
CA ALA A 784 -6.25 10.11 -48.86
C ALA A 784 -7.31 11.20 -49.08
N ILE A 785 -7.67 11.96 -48.05
CA ILE A 785 -8.52 13.16 -48.16
C ILE A 785 -7.87 14.39 -47.51
N GLY A 786 -6.59 14.34 -47.18
CA GLY A 786 -5.86 15.39 -46.44
C GLY A 786 -4.96 16.28 -47.28
N VAL A 787 -5.00 16.17 -48.61
CA VAL A 787 -4.21 16.98 -49.53
C VAL A 787 -5.04 18.16 -50.03
N GLY A 788 -4.78 19.36 -49.50
CA GLY A 788 -5.51 20.57 -49.88
C GLY A 788 -4.64 21.80 -49.96
N ASP A 789 -5.27 22.94 -50.21
CA ASP A 789 -4.63 24.27 -50.18
C ASP A 789 -4.38 24.74 -48.74
N LYS A 790 -5.28 24.34 -47.83
CA LYS A 790 -5.22 24.59 -46.38
C LYS A 790 -5.44 23.29 -45.62
N VAL A 791 -4.66 23.08 -44.56
CA VAL A 791 -4.79 21.96 -43.62
C VAL A 791 -4.89 22.53 -42.21
N ASN A 792 -6.07 22.42 -41.63
CA ASN A 792 -6.41 22.84 -40.28
C ASN A 792 -6.42 21.65 -39.33
N MET A 793 -6.25 21.93 -38.04
CA MET A 793 -6.26 20.91 -37.00
C MET A 793 -6.95 21.44 -35.75
N LEU A 794 -7.85 20.66 -35.15
CA LEU A 794 -8.41 21.03 -33.84
C LEU A 794 -7.34 20.88 -32.75
N GLN A 795 -7.37 21.74 -31.74
CA GLN A 795 -6.32 21.82 -30.71
C GLN A 795 -5.93 20.47 -30.07
N TYR A 796 -6.91 19.63 -29.77
CA TYR A 796 -6.76 18.31 -29.14
C TYR A 796 -7.04 17.15 -30.13
N SER A 797 -6.74 17.35 -31.41
CA SER A 797 -6.72 16.30 -32.42
C SER A 797 -5.30 15.77 -32.62
N THR A 798 -5.12 14.65 -33.33
CA THR A 798 -3.81 14.08 -33.64
C THR A 798 -3.67 13.77 -35.12
N TYR A 799 -2.46 13.90 -35.67
CA TYR A 799 -2.18 13.52 -37.05
C TYR A 799 -0.84 12.75 -37.11
N SER A 800 -0.87 11.51 -37.60
CA SER A 800 0.21 10.55 -37.38
C SER A 800 0.34 9.53 -38.52
N VAL A 801 1.56 9.04 -38.75
CA VAL A 801 1.86 8.02 -39.78
C VAL A 801 1.46 6.60 -39.34
N ILE A 802 1.45 6.39 -38.02
CA ILE A 802 1.09 5.16 -37.32
C ILE A 802 0.47 5.55 -35.97
N SER A 803 -0.33 4.70 -35.34
CA SER A 803 -0.79 4.96 -33.98
C SER A 803 0.38 4.92 -32.97
N PRO A 804 0.33 5.67 -31.85
CA PRO A 804 1.34 5.60 -30.79
C PRO A 804 1.56 4.18 -30.26
N GLU A 805 0.49 3.39 -30.14
CA GLU A 805 0.55 1.99 -29.72
C GLU A 805 1.30 1.14 -30.75
N GLY A 806 1.04 1.37 -32.05
CA GLY A 806 1.75 0.69 -33.14
C GLY A 806 3.23 1.02 -33.12
N CYS A 807 3.58 2.31 -33.00
CA CYS A 807 4.97 2.75 -32.84
C CYS A 807 5.62 2.10 -31.60
N ALA A 808 4.91 2.05 -30.49
CA ALA A 808 5.42 1.49 -29.25
C ALA A 808 5.71 -0.02 -29.36
N SER A 809 4.80 -0.74 -30.02
CA SER A 809 4.96 -2.17 -30.32
C SER A 809 6.16 -2.46 -31.23
N ILE A 810 6.51 -1.53 -32.14
CA ILE A 810 7.66 -1.69 -33.05
C ILE A 810 8.97 -1.36 -32.32
N LEU A 811 9.04 -0.20 -31.66
CA LEU A 811 10.28 0.31 -31.05
C LEU A 811 10.64 -0.42 -29.76
N TRP A 812 9.65 -0.74 -28.92
CA TRP A 812 9.88 -1.33 -27.60
C TRP A 812 9.22 -2.68 -27.38
N LYS A 813 8.57 -3.28 -28.38
CA LYS A 813 7.86 -4.57 -28.26
C LYS A 813 6.80 -4.60 -27.16
N SER A 814 6.28 -3.43 -26.77
CA SER A 814 5.24 -3.26 -25.76
C SER A 814 4.38 -2.04 -26.12
N ALA A 815 3.06 -2.24 -26.15
CA ALA A 815 2.09 -1.17 -26.36
C ALA A 815 1.96 -0.24 -25.13
N ASP A 816 2.42 -0.68 -23.96
CA ASP A 816 2.34 0.09 -22.71
C ASP A 816 3.22 1.35 -22.75
N LYS A 817 4.21 1.37 -23.65
CA LYS A 817 5.06 2.54 -23.91
C LYS A 817 4.45 3.52 -24.91
N ALA A 818 3.16 3.41 -25.22
CA ALA A 818 2.44 4.37 -26.06
C ALA A 818 2.58 5.84 -25.61
N PRO A 819 2.65 6.17 -24.29
CA PRO A 819 2.88 7.55 -23.88
C PRO A 819 4.22 8.12 -24.35
N LEU A 820 5.30 7.34 -24.20
CA LEU A 820 6.64 7.70 -24.68
C LEU A 820 6.67 7.80 -26.21
N ALA A 821 5.96 6.89 -26.89
CA ALA A 821 5.83 6.91 -28.34
C ALA A 821 5.12 8.17 -28.84
N ALA A 822 4.00 8.56 -28.20
CA ALA A 822 3.21 9.73 -28.57
C ALA A 822 4.04 11.02 -28.50
N GLU A 823 4.84 11.18 -27.44
CA GLU A 823 5.76 12.31 -27.28
C GLU A 823 6.84 12.30 -28.38
N ALA A 824 7.52 11.17 -28.56
CA ALA A 824 8.60 11.04 -29.54
C ALA A 824 8.12 11.27 -30.99
N MET A 825 6.86 10.96 -31.29
CA MET A 825 6.30 11.10 -32.64
C MET A 825 5.85 12.51 -32.99
N GLY A 826 5.65 13.41 -32.01
CA GLY A 826 5.27 14.81 -32.26
C GLY A 826 3.93 15.00 -32.98
N ILE A 827 2.93 14.17 -32.66
CA ILE A 827 1.64 14.06 -33.39
C ILE A 827 0.60 15.16 -33.08
N ILE A 828 0.93 16.09 -32.18
CA ILE A 828 0.01 17.11 -31.67
C ILE A 828 0.04 18.39 -32.51
N ALA A 829 -1.08 19.13 -32.49
CA ALA A 829 -1.27 20.30 -33.34
C ALA A 829 -0.15 21.38 -33.21
N PRO A 830 0.32 21.76 -32.00
CA PRO A 830 1.41 22.74 -31.86
C PRO A 830 2.69 22.30 -32.58
N ARG A 831 3.11 21.04 -32.39
CA ARG A 831 4.33 20.49 -32.99
C ARG A 831 4.21 20.39 -34.52
N LEU A 832 3.06 19.95 -35.02
CA LEU A 832 2.83 19.85 -36.47
C LEU A 832 2.77 21.23 -37.15
N LYS A 833 2.30 22.27 -36.44
CA LYS A 833 2.35 23.65 -36.95
C LYS A 833 3.78 24.19 -36.98
N GLU A 834 4.57 23.91 -35.95
CA GLU A 834 6.01 24.26 -35.91
C GLU A 834 6.77 23.62 -37.08
N LEU A 835 6.46 22.36 -37.41
CA LEU A 835 6.98 21.63 -38.56
C LEU A 835 6.38 22.08 -39.91
N LYS A 836 5.50 23.08 -39.92
CA LYS A 836 4.80 23.62 -41.11
C LYS A 836 3.97 22.59 -41.89
N LEU A 837 3.52 21.51 -41.23
CA LEU A 837 2.69 20.47 -41.84
C LEU A 837 1.19 20.85 -41.87
N ILE A 838 0.78 21.73 -40.96
CA ILE A 838 -0.56 22.32 -40.89
C ILE A 838 -0.49 23.86 -40.92
N ASP A 839 -1.55 24.52 -41.35
CA ASP A 839 -1.63 25.98 -41.47
C ASP A 839 -2.17 26.64 -40.20
N SER A 840 -3.27 26.12 -39.66
CA SER A 840 -4.01 26.72 -38.54
C SER A 840 -4.40 25.69 -37.48
N ILE A 841 -4.38 26.13 -36.22
CA ILE A 841 -4.91 25.38 -35.08
C ILE A 841 -6.22 26.04 -34.69
N ILE A 842 -7.31 25.29 -34.69
CA ILE A 842 -8.61 25.80 -34.28
C ILE A 842 -8.75 25.53 -32.77
N PRO A 843 -8.89 26.58 -31.94
CA PRO A 843 -8.99 26.41 -30.50
C PRO A 843 -10.25 25.64 -30.12
N GLU A 844 -10.13 24.72 -29.18
CA GLU A 844 -11.27 23.97 -28.66
C GLU A 844 -11.85 24.65 -27.42
N PRO A 845 -13.15 24.50 -27.12
CA PRO A 845 -13.75 24.94 -25.86
C PRO A 845 -13.01 24.36 -24.64
N LEU A 846 -13.13 25.04 -23.49
CA LEU A 846 -12.53 24.55 -22.25
C LEU A 846 -13.02 23.13 -21.93
N GLY A 847 -12.08 22.19 -21.79
CA GLY A 847 -12.36 20.77 -21.60
C GLY A 847 -12.49 19.94 -22.89
N GLY A 848 -12.33 20.56 -24.07
CA GLY A 848 -12.34 19.89 -25.38
C GLY A 848 -13.68 19.96 -26.13
N ALA A 849 -13.66 19.60 -27.42
CA ALA A 849 -14.79 19.70 -28.35
C ALA A 849 -16.05 18.93 -27.91
N HIS A 850 -15.89 17.87 -27.13
CA HIS A 850 -17.00 17.04 -26.65
C HIS A 850 -17.85 17.73 -25.57
N ARG A 851 -17.31 18.73 -24.86
CA ARG A 851 -18.06 19.46 -23.82
C ARG A 851 -19.00 20.51 -24.38
N ASN A 852 -18.63 21.17 -25.48
CA ASN A 852 -19.47 22.16 -26.13
C ASN A 852 -19.38 22.06 -27.67
N PRO A 853 -20.10 21.10 -28.28
CA PRO A 853 -20.10 20.89 -29.72
C PRO A 853 -20.55 22.11 -30.54
N GLU A 854 -21.48 22.92 -30.01
CA GLU A 854 -22.00 24.11 -30.69
C GLU A 854 -20.93 25.21 -30.78
N ALA A 855 -20.23 25.50 -29.68
CA ALA A 855 -19.13 26.47 -29.69
C ALA A 855 -17.96 26.00 -30.56
N MET A 856 -17.69 24.69 -30.58
CA MET A 856 -16.69 24.12 -31.47
C MET A 856 -17.10 24.26 -32.94
N ALA A 857 -18.36 23.97 -33.28
CA ALA A 857 -18.88 24.12 -34.64
C ALA A 857 -18.85 25.58 -35.11
N ALA A 858 -19.15 26.53 -34.22
CA ALA A 858 -19.04 27.96 -34.52
C ALA A 858 -17.58 28.38 -34.81
N SER A 859 -16.63 27.92 -34.01
CA SER A 859 -15.20 28.20 -34.20
C SER A 859 -14.66 27.58 -35.49
N LEU A 860 -15.11 26.35 -35.80
CA LEU A 860 -14.83 25.68 -37.07
C LEU A 860 -15.40 26.45 -38.26
N LYS A 861 -16.67 26.88 -38.18
CA LYS A 861 -17.34 27.66 -39.23
C LYS A 861 -16.59 28.96 -39.52
N ALA A 862 -16.20 29.68 -38.48
CA ALA A 862 -15.44 30.92 -38.59
C ALA A 862 -14.10 30.71 -39.31
N GLN A 863 -13.35 29.66 -38.96
CA GLN A 863 -12.09 29.33 -39.62
C GLN A 863 -12.30 28.95 -41.09
N LEU A 864 -13.30 28.12 -41.40
CA LEU A 864 -13.60 27.71 -42.78
C LEU A 864 -13.96 28.90 -43.68
N LEU A 865 -14.74 29.86 -43.18
CA LEU A 865 -15.07 31.08 -43.91
C LEU A 865 -13.84 31.95 -44.16
N ALA A 866 -12.96 32.09 -43.15
CA ALA A 866 -11.71 32.84 -43.29
C ALA A 866 -10.77 32.18 -44.32
N ASP A 867 -10.65 30.86 -44.30
CA ASP A 867 -9.80 30.13 -45.25
C ASP A 867 -10.37 30.19 -46.68
N LEU A 868 -11.69 30.10 -46.85
CA LEU A 868 -12.31 30.29 -48.17
C LEU A 868 -12.09 31.71 -48.70
N ALA A 869 -12.20 32.73 -47.85
CA ALA A 869 -11.93 34.10 -48.24
C ALA A 869 -10.47 34.32 -48.66
N ASP A 870 -9.49 33.70 -47.98
CA ASP A 870 -8.06 33.72 -48.37
C ASP A 870 -7.84 33.04 -49.73
N LEU A 871 -8.51 31.91 -49.98
CA LEU A 871 -8.34 31.15 -51.22
C LEU A 871 -9.06 31.76 -52.42
N ASP A 872 -10.16 32.48 -52.21
CA ASP A 872 -10.94 33.11 -53.28
C ASP A 872 -10.22 34.26 -53.99
N VAL A 873 -9.21 34.85 -53.35
CA VAL A 873 -8.38 35.92 -53.94
C VAL A 873 -7.41 35.36 -54.98
N LEU A 874 -7.11 34.06 -54.93
CA LEU A 874 -6.12 33.42 -55.80
C LEU A 874 -6.74 32.99 -57.14
N SER A 875 -5.98 33.15 -58.22
CA SER A 875 -6.35 32.52 -59.49
C SER A 875 -6.24 30.99 -59.39
N THR A 876 -6.92 30.26 -60.27
CA THR A 876 -6.80 28.79 -60.34
C THR A 876 -5.35 28.33 -60.53
N GLU A 877 -4.55 29.11 -61.26
CA GLU A 877 -3.15 28.80 -61.53
C GLU A 877 -2.28 29.04 -60.28
N ASP A 878 -2.50 30.14 -59.57
CA ASP A 878 -1.83 30.46 -58.30
C ASP A 878 -2.16 29.43 -57.22
N LEU A 879 -3.41 28.98 -57.16
CA LEU A 879 -3.88 27.98 -56.22
C LEU A 879 -3.15 26.64 -56.44
N LYS A 880 -3.09 26.17 -57.69
CA LYS A 880 -2.34 24.95 -58.06
C LYS A 880 -0.85 25.10 -57.80
N ASN A 881 -0.26 26.24 -58.13
CA ASN A 881 1.16 26.48 -57.92
C ASN A 881 1.51 26.55 -56.43
N ARG A 882 0.71 27.27 -55.61
CA ARG A 882 0.85 27.33 -54.15
C ARG A 882 0.79 25.93 -53.53
N ARG A 883 -0.18 25.11 -53.95
CA ARG A 883 -0.31 23.71 -53.49
C ARG A 883 0.91 22.88 -53.88
N TYR A 884 1.39 23.00 -55.12
CA TYR A 884 2.57 22.29 -55.59
C TYR A 884 3.82 22.68 -54.78
N GLN A 885 4.10 23.98 -54.63
CA GLN A 885 5.24 24.47 -53.85
C GLN A 885 5.18 24.01 -52.39
N ARG A 886 3.99 24.08 -51.78
CA ARG A 886 3.76 23.58 -50.43
C ARG A 886 4.12 22.10 -50.31
N LEU A 887 3.57 21.24 -51.18
CA LEU A 887 3.82 19.81 -51.11
C LEU A 887 5.29 19.45 -51.38
N MET A 888 5.94 20.17 -52.29
CA MET A 888 7.38 19.99 -52.58
C MET A 888 8.28 20.46 -51.44
N SER A 889 7.80 21.36 -50.56
CA SER A 889 8.57 21.82 -49.39
C SER A 889 8.63 20.78 -48.25
N TYR A 890 7.78 19.76 -48.29
CA TYR A 890 7.76 18.70 -47.28
C TYR A 890 8.91 17.70 -47.52
N GLY A 891 9.68 17.40 -46.47
CA GLY A 891 10.71 16.35 -46.48
C GLY A 891 12.09 16.75 -47.02
N TYR A 892 12.29 18.01 -47.43
CA TYR A 892 13.58 18.57 -47.84
C TYR A 892 13.90 19.85 -47.06
N ALA A 893 14.27 19.69 -45.78
CA ALA A 893 14.90 20.71 -44.96
C ALA A 893 16.12 20.12 -44.24
#